data_AF-Q6ZI81-F1
#
_entry.id   AF-Q6ZI81-F1
#
_cell.length_a   1.000
_cell.length_b   1.000
_cell.length_c   1.000
_cell.angle_alpha   90.00
_cell.angle_beta   90.00
_cell.angle_gamma   90.00
#
_symmetry.space_group_name_H-M   'P 1'
#
loop_
_entity.id
_entity.type
_entity.pdbx_description
1 polymer ?
#
loop_
_entity_poly.entity_id
_entity_poly.type
_entity_poly.pdbx_seq_one_letter_code
_entity_poly.pdbx_strand_id
1 'polypeptide(L)'
;MILGHPSVVFNERGEREKLLVESAENFVKEFELLIKTILDGSSGACILKQPILDDLSPGSSNYQESSAVVADRKKFRSQLASFDKAWCAYLYHFVVWKAKDAKSLEEDLVRAACKLELSMMQTCKFTAEGQPENLNDNLKAIQKEVMVDQTLLREKVRHLGGEAGIERMEVALSEARTKFFEAKGNRSPLATTIKNVAATCSSGESPISDMKENSNINDKRPSQAVQSMFRVPSSPSESNTAGITMSNPMTVSSTLSEKRPTENEQMVNEILHGFLADSSSNIGTVEGGFKEKVRETMEKAFWDVVVDSLRGDMPDYSYLVQLVKEVRDTLYEMVPKGWKEEIINNIDLEILLQVLESGTQDMQYLGQILQYSLGMLRKLSSPAKEDEMKRSHDKLLGELTEHSECNNSGSNSFVIAVIKGLRFTMEELKALKTEVSRARIQLLEPIIKGSGGVEYLQKAFADRYGFPSNASVALRSTAQWISTSKDTVEVEWNEHVSSFSALPETDHAQPFVATLRSGHGVPDQRQSTIPVSDDTGLPECTGQRLDQLIRIGLLQLISGIEGVQMQSVTETFKLNWLRLRSVQSQFQQVIVIATSMLVQRQVLATDDPNITPTELESATSQLFNTLAELLDNFPDVSTAKIMEVMLRSSSSSSSGSTTGSPSDERTESRKQILARVFLKSLQTDDPVFKKVSRSVYCAFRAITLGGSGARGRKLADAALRRIGATKLTDRVVRSAEILIRAASISQQVHGPWYNHLV
;
A
#
# COMPACT_ATOMS: atom_id res chain seq x y z
N MET A 1 14.67 3.22 -11.05
CA MET A 1 14.24 2.69 -12.37
C MET A 1 15.29 2.90 -13.45
N ILE A 2 15.58 4.14 -13.86
CA ILE A 2 16.59 4.45 -14.90
C ILE A 2 18.00 3.96 -14.51
N LEU A 3 18.44 4.22 -13.27
CA LEU A 3 19.76 3.78 -12.77
C LEU A 3 19.80 2.28 -12.41
N GLY A 4 18.70 1.75 -11.85
CA GLY A 4 18.65 0.38 -11.35
C GLY A 4 18.46 -0.68 -12.43
N HIS A 5 17.78 -0.35 -13.53
CA HIS A 5 17.48 -1.29 -14.61
C HIS A 5 17.57 -0.64 -16.00
N PRO A 6 18.72 -0.05 -16.40
CA PRO A 6 18.84 0.67 -17.66
C PRO A 6 18.56 -0.20 -18.89
N SER A 7 18.89 -1.50 -18.84
CA SER A 7 18.63 -2.46 -19.93
C SER A 7 17.15 -2.81 -20.12
N VAL A 8 16.30 -2.58 -19.11
CA VAL A 8 14.85 -2.84 -19.18
C VAL A 8 14.10 -1.57 -19.60
N VAL A 9 14.66 -0.40 -19.30
CA VAL A 9 14.06 0.90 -19.58
C VAL A 9 14.40 1.42 -20.98
N PHE A 10 15.62 1.14 -21.47
CA PHE A 10 16.08 1.60 -22.77
C PHE A 10 16.07 0.46 -23.79
N ASN A 11 15.15 0.55 -24.76
CA ASN A 11 15.08 -0.36 -25.91
C ASN A 11 16.20 -0.07 -26.95
N GLU A 12 16.73 1.16 -26.95
CA GLU A 12 17.80 1.63 -27.83
C GLU A 12 18.84 2.39 -26.99
N ARG A 13 20.13 2.34 -27.38
CA ARG A 13 21.20 3.08 -26.70
C ARG A 13 21.69 4.22 -27.59
N GLY A 14 21.15 5.42 -27.41
CA GLY A 14 21.59 6.64 -28.08
C GLY A 14 22.19 7.67 -27.12
N GLU A 15 22.55 8.83 -27.66
CA GLU A 15 23.07 9.96 -26.87
C GLU A 15 22.03 10.52 -25.89
N ARG A 16 20.74 10.46 -26.23
CA ARG A 16 19.65 10.96 -25.38
C ARG A 16 19.46 10.12 -24.13
N GLU A 17 19.54 8.80 -24.26
CA GLU A 17 19.44 7.86 -23.14
C GLU A 17 20.67 7.98 -22.22
N LYS A 18 21.85 8.23 -22.80
CA LYS A 18 23.07 8.51 -22.03
C LYS A 18 22.94 9.80 -21.21
N LEU A 19 22.48 10.90 -21.82
CA LEU A 19 22.26 12.17 -21.13
C LEU A 19 21.16 12.09 -20.06
N LEU A 20 20.13 11.27 -20.28
CA LEU A 20 19.10 11.00 -19.27
C LEU A 20 19.66 10.22 -18.07
N VAL A 21 20.52 9.23 -18.29
CA VAL A 21 21.20 8.51 -17.20
C VAL A 21 22.10 9.45 -16.41
N GLU A 22 22.91 10.26 -17.09
CA GLU A 22 23.82 11.21 -16.45
C GLU A 22 23.08 12.27 -15.62
N SER A 23 21.99 12.84 -16.17
CA SER A 23 21.15 13.79 -15.43
C SER A 23 20.39 13.13 -14.28
N ALA A 24 19.97 11.86 -14.41
CA ALA A 24 19.36 11.10 -13.32
C ALA A 24 20.36 10.81 -12.18
N GLU A 25 21.61 10.46 -12.50
CA GLU A 25 22.66 10.30 -11.49
C GLU A 25 22.93 11.60 -10.74
N ASN A 26 23.02 12.72 -11.46
CA ASN A 26 23.23 14.03 -10.85
C ASN A 26 22.05 14.44 -9.96
N PHE A 27 20.82 14.22 -10.42
CA PHE A 27 19.62 14.46 -9.63
C PHE A 27 19.60 13.67 -8.31
N VAL A 28 19.91 12.37 -8.36
CA VAL A 28 19.94 11.53 -7.15
C VAL A 28 21.04 12.00 -6.18
N LYS A 29 22.23 12.34 -6.69
CA LYS A 29 23.33 12.88 -5.86
C LYS A 29 22.93 14.18 -5.15
N GLU A 30 22.37 15.15 -5.87
CA GLU A 30 21.95 16.43 -5.29
C GLU A 30 20.77 16.28 -4.32
N PHE A 31 19.88 15.32 -4.56
CA PHE A 31 18.80 14.97 -3.66
C PHE A 31 19.33 14.35 -2.36
N GLU A 32 20.24 13.38 -2.44
CA GLU A 32 20.89 12.78 -1.26
C GLU A 32 21.66 13.82 -0.44
N LEU A 33 22.35 14.75 -1.10
CA LEU A 33 23.05 15.87 -0.44
C LEU A 33 22.07 16.86 0.22
N LEU A 34 20.92 17.13 -0.40
CA LEU A 34 19.86 17.95 0.19
C LEU A 34 19.29 17.27 1.44
N ILE A 35 18.97 15.98 1.36
CA ILE A 35 18.48 15.19 2.51
C ILE A 35 19.53 15.16 3.63
N LYS A 36 20.79 14.94 3.29
CA LYS A 36 21.89 14.98 4.27
C LYS A 36 22.01 16.36 4.93
N THR A 37 21.87 17.44 4.16
CA THR A 37 21.90 18.82 4.70
C THR A 37 20.71 19.08 5.64
N ILE A 38 19.53 18.52 5.35
CA ILE A 38 18.35 18.62 6.21
C ILE A 38 18.55 17.80 7.50
N LEU A 39 19.09 16.60 7.40
CA LEU A 39 19.33 15.70 8.54
C LEU A 39 20.46 16.20 9.45
N ASP A 40 21.56 16.68 8.88
CA ASP A 40 22.69 17.25 9.63
C ASP A 40 22.29 18.58 10.31
N GLY A 41 21.36 19.34 9.72
CA GLY A 41 20.76 20.55 10.32
C GLY A 41 19.84 20.27 11.52
N SER A 42 19.48 19.01 11.78
CA SER A 42 18.59 18.62 12.89
C SER A 42 19.25 18.66 14.28
N SER A 43 20.55 18.98 14.39
CA SER A 43 21.19 19.26 15.68
C SER A 43 21.00 20.71 16.19
N GLY A 44 20.26 21.56 15.47
CA GLY A 44 20.00 22.95 15.90
C GLY A 44 18.68 23.48 15.37
N ALA A 45 17.72 23.71 16.27
CA ALA A 45 16.33 24.14 16.05
C ALA A 45 16.14 25.55 15.42
N CYS A 46 17.06 26.04 14.57
CA CYS A 46 17.07 27.43 14.11
C CYS A 46 16.66 27.67 12.65
N ILE A 47 16.45 26.66 11.80
CA ILE A 47 16.25 26.91 10.35
C ILE A 47 14.81 27.33 9.99
N LEU A 48 13.80 27.07 10.83
CA LEU A 48 12.38 27.29 10.50
C LEU A 48 11.62 28.30 11.36
N LYS A 49 12.26 29.00 12.30
CA LYS A 49 11.61 30.13 12.98
C LYS A 49 11.82 31.40 12.15
N GLN A 50 10.82 31.79 11.37
CA GLN A 50 10.66 33.20 10.99
C GLN A 50 10.44 34.02 12.28
N PRO A 51 11.08 35.18 12.45
CA PRO A 51 10.70 36.09 13.52
C PRO A 51 9.35 36.71 13.13
N ILE A 52 8.38 36.55 14.02
CA ILE A 52 7.12 37.29 14.01
C ILE A 52 7.50 38.77 14.10
N LEU A 53 7.14 39.55 13.07
CA LEU A 53 7.17 41.00 13.12
C LEU A 53 5.98 41.45 13.97
N ASP A 54 6.21 41.62 15.27
CA ASP A 54 5.40 42.52 16.08
C ASP A 54 6.14 43.86 16.12
N ASP A 55 5.50 44.87 15.55
CA ASP A 55 5.90 46.27 15.59
C ASP A 55 5.62 46.86 16.99
N LEU A 56 6.34 47.94 17.30
CA LEU A 56 6.25 48.83 18.48
C LEU A 56 7.16 48.54 19.69
N SER A 57 8.46 48.86 19.55
CA SER A 57 9.17 49.76 20.50
C SER A 57 10.59 50.12 20.00
N PRO A 58 10.96 51.40 19.86
CA PRO A 58 12.27 51.78 19.36
C PRO A 58 13.28 51.86 20.51
N GLY A 59 14.25 50.93 20.51
CA GLY A 59 15.47 51.10 21.31
C GLY A 59 16.05 49.80 21.85
N SER A 60 17.00 49.22 21.11
CA SER A 60 18.24 48.64 21.65
C SER A 60 18.95 47.86 20.55
N SER A 61 20.07 48.40 20.09
CA SER A 61 21.04 47.74 19.22
C SER A 61 21.84 46.71 20.02
N ASN A 62 21.71 45.42 19.67
CA ASN A 62 22.78 44.41 19.59
C ASN A 62 22.19 42.99 19.54
N TYR A 63 21.91 42.48 18.35
CA TYR A 63 21.81 41.03 18.11
C TYR A 63 22.89 40.65 17.11
N GLN A 64 24.02 40.17 17.63
CA GLN A 64 25.04 39.53 16.81
C GLN A 64 24.52 38.13 16.48
N GLU A 65 23.84 37.99 15.34
CA GLU A 65 23.47 36.71 14.76
C GLU A 65 24.74 35.83 14.65
N SER A 66 24.75 34.69 15.34
CA SER A 66 25.87 33.75 15.32
C SER A 66 26.24 33.40 13.87
N SER A 67 27.47 33.75 13.46
CA SER A 67 28.01 33.56 12.10
C SER A 67 27.79 32.15 11.53
N ALA A 68 27.71 31.12 12.40
CA ALA A 68 27.42 29.74 12.03
C ALA A 68 26.00 29.52 11.49
N VAL A 69 24.97 30.17 12.07
CA VAL A 69 23.56 30.01 11.65
C VAL A 69 23.33 30.61 10.26
N VAL A 70 23.98 31.74 9.97
CA VAL A 70 23.95 32.38 8.66
C VAL A 70 24.68 31.52 7.61
N ALA A 71 25.76 30.84 8.00
CA ALA A 71 26.50 29.93 7.13
C ALA A 71 25.70 28.67 6.77
N ASP A 72 25.01 28.06 7.75
CA ASP A 72 24.17 26.87 7.52
C ASP A 72 22.95 27.18 6.65
N ARG A 73 22.32 28.35 6.84
CA ARG A 73 21.20 28.79 5.98
C ARG A 73 21.64 29.07 4.54
N LYS A 74 22.84 29.63 4.35
CA LYS A 74 23.45 29.81 3.01
C LYS A 74 23.79 28.46 2.36
N LYS A 75 24.25 27.49 3.13
CA LYS A 75 24.53 26.12 2.66
C LYS A 75 23.26 25.40 2.21
N PHE A 76 22.18 25.49 2.99
CA PHE A 76 20.88 24.92 2.58
C PHE A 76 20.33 25.58 1.30
N ARG A 77 20.37 26.92 1.21
CA ARG A 77 19.87 27.65 0.04
C ARG A 77 20.66 27.32 -1.24
N SER A 78 21.98 27.17 -1.14
CA SER A 78 22.83 26.78 -2.28
C SER A 78 22.62 25.32 -2.69
N GLN A 79 22.41 24.43 -1.73
CA GLN A 79 22.06 23.02 -2.01
C GLN A 79 20.69 22.91 -2.68
N LEU A 80 19.70 23.69 -2.23
CA LEU A 80 18.36 23.71 -2.83
C LEU A 80 18.39 24.22 -4.28
N ALA A 81 19.19 25.26 -4.55
CA ALA A 81 19.38 25.75 -5.92
C ALA A 81 20.09 24.74 -6.84
N SER A 82 21.03 23.96 -6.28
CA SER A 82 21.74 22.91 -7.02
C SER A 82 20.81 21.73 -7.32
N PHE A 83 19.97 21.35 -6.37
CA PHE A 83 18.90 20.37 -6.57
C PHE A 83 17.89 20.81 -7.63
N ASP A 84 17.40 22.05 -7.58
CA ASP A 84 16.45 22.58 -8.56
C ASP A 84 17.02 22.54 -9.99
N LYS A 85 18.29 22.93 -10.15
CA LYS A 85 19.00 22.82 -11.42
C LYS A 85 19.11 21.37 -11.91
N ALA A 86 19.42 20.44 -11.01
CA ALA A 86 19.53 19.02 -11.35
C ALA A 86 18.17 18.40 -11.72
N TRP A 87 17.11 18.79 -11.02
CA TRP A 87 15.73 18.40 -11.32
C TRP A 87 15.28 18.90 -12.69
N CYS A 88 15.48 20.18 -12.98
CA CYS A 88 15.12 20.77 -14.27
C CYS A 88 15.88 20.09 -15.43
N ALA A 89 17.17 19.80 -15.25
CA ALA A 89 17.97 19.08 -16.23
C ALA A 89 17.45 17.64 -16.45
N TYR A 90 17.17 16.90 -15.39
CA TYR A 90 16.58 15.56 -15.49
C TYR A 90 15.22 15.59 -16.20
N LEU A 91 14.33 16.50 -15.80
CA LEU A 91 13.00 16.63 -16.37
C LEU A 91 13.06 16.94 -17.88
N TYR A 92 13.94 17.84 -18.29
CA TYR A 92 14.17 18.15 -19.70
C TYR A 92 14.55 16.88 -20.50
N HIS A 93 15.58 16.15 -20.06
CA HIS A 93 16.03 14.95 -20.76
C HIS A 93 14.99 13.84 -20.75
N PHE A 94 14.20 13.73 -19.67
CA PHE A 94 13.12 12.76 -19.56
C PHE A 94 12.00 13.06 -20.57
N VAL A 95 11.58 14.32 -20.68
CA VAL A 95 10.56 14.76 -21.64
C VAL A 95 11.05 14.57 -23.07
N VAL A 96 12.30 14.93 -23.37
CA VAL A 96 12.89 14.73 -24.71
C VAL A 96 12.95 13.25 -25.09
N TRP A 97 13.29 12.38 -24.14
CA TRP A 97 13.27 10.94 -24.36
C TRP A 97 11.85 10.43 -24.62
N LYS A 98 10.86 10.86 -23.83
CA LYS A 98 9.45 10.45 -23.99
C LYS A 98 8.73 11.05 -25.20
N ALA A 99 9.19 12.19 -25.71
CA ALA A 99 8.65 12.78 -26.93
C ALA A 99 8.81 11.85 -28.14
N LYS A 100 9.86 11.01 -28.18
CA LYS A 100 10.04 10.00 -29.24
C LYS A 100 8.97 8.90 -29.17
N ASP A 101 8.72 8.36 -27.99
CA ASP A 101 7.68 7.34 -27.77
C ASP A 101 6.29 7.90 -28.11
N ALA A 102 6.02 9.14 -27.67
CA ALA A 102 4.76 9.84 -27.95
C ALA A 102 4.55 10.02 -29.46
N LYS A 103 5.59 10.45 -30.20
CA LYS A 103 5.54 10.59 -31.66
C LYS A 103 5.32 9.26 -32.37
N SER A 104 6.01 8.19 -31.96
CA SER A 104 5.82 6.86 -32.54
C SER A 104 4.39 6.34 -32.31
N LEU A 105 3.83 6.57 -31.12
CA LEU A 105 2.47 6.17 -30.81
C LEU A 105 1.44 7.00 -31.58
N GLU A 106 1.68 8.31 -31.73
CA GLU A 106 0.86 9.18 -32.58
C GLU A 106 0.83 8.66 -34.03
N GLU A 107 1.98 8.34 -34.61
CA GLU A 107 2.08 7.78 -35.98
C GLU A 107 1.31 6.46 -36.12
N ASP A 108 1.36 5.58 -35.13
CA ASP A 108 0.60 4.32 -35.14
C ASP A 108 -0.91 4.53 -35.02
N LEU A 109 -1.36 5.50 -34.20
CA LEU A 109 -2.77 5.87 -34.09
C LEU A 109 -3.29 6.49 -35.38
N VAL A 110 -2.51 7.37 -36.01
CA VAL A 110 -2.83 7.96 -37.33
C VAL A 110 -2.93 6.86 -38.38
N ARG A 111 -2.00 5.89 -38.38
CA ARG A 111 -2.03 4.73 -39.27
C ARG A 111 -3.27 3.86 -39.05
N ALA A 112 -3.68 3.65 -37.80
CA ALA A 112 -4.89 2.91 -37.46
C ALA A 112 -6.15 3.65 -37.95
N ALA A 113 -6.22 4.97 -37.77
CA ALA A 113 -7.31 5.80 -38.26
C ALA A 113 -7.43 5.72 -39.79
N CYS A 114 -6.32 5.81 -40.52
CA CYS A 114 -6.31 5.68 -41.98
C CYS A 114 -6.77 4.29 -42.45
N LYS A 115 -6.36 3.22 -41.77
CA LYS A 115 -6.82 1.85 -42.10
C LYS A 115 -8.32 1.66 -41.86
N LEU A 116 -8.82 2.20 -40.74
CA LEU A 116 -10.23 2.14 -40.39
C LEU A 116 -11.08 2.87 -41.43
N GLU A 117 -10.63 4.05 -41.86
CA GLU A 117 -11.29 4.83 -42.90
C GLU A 117 -11.30 4.14 -44.25
N LEU A 118 -10.16 3.61 -44.71
CA LEU A 118 -10.08 2.86 -45.96
C LEU A 118 -10.97 1.61 -45.94
N SER A 119 -11.03 0.89 -44.82
CA SER A 119 -11.91 -0.27 -44.63
C SER A 119 -13.39 0.11 -44.69
N MET A 120 -13.76 1.23 -44.06
CA MET A 120 -15.10 1.80 -44.13
C MET A 120 -15.45 2.20 -45.57
N MET A 121 -14.55 2.88 -46.28
CA MET A 121 -14.77 3.30 -47.67
C MET A 121 -14.96 2.12 -48.63
N GLN A 122 -14.23 1.03 -48.42
CA GLN A 122 -14.37 -0.22 -49.18
C GLN A 122 -15.70 -0.92 -48.89
N THR A 123 -16.07 -1.04 -47.61
CA THR A 123 -17.26 -1.77 -47.16
C THR A 123 -18.55 -1.02 -47.51
N CYS A 124 -18.53 0.31 -47.39
CA CYS A 124 -19.67 1.18 -47.66
C CYS A 124 -19.77 1.68 -49.12
N LYS A 125 -18.90 1.20 -50.03
CA LYS A 125 -18.90 1.52 -51.48
C LYS A 125 -19.05 3.02 -51.81
N PHE A 126 -18.28 3.89 -51.17
CA PHE A 126 -18.32 5.33 -51.45
C PHE A 126 -18.05 5.66 -52.94
N THR A 127 -18.88 6.52 -53.53
CA THR A 127 -18.64 7.15 -54.84
C THR A 127 -17.76 8.40 -54.69
N ALA A 128 -17.22 8.91 -55.80
CA ALA A 128 -16.29 10.04 -55.81
C ALA A 128 -16.87 11.36 -55.24
N GLU A 129 -18.19 11.43 -55.01
CA GLU A 129 -18.91 12.59 -54.45
C GLU A 129 -19.27 12.42 -52.96
N GLY A 130 -18.74 11.40 -52.27
CA GLY A 130 -18.86 11.30 -50.80
C GLY A 130 -20.23 10.85 -50.25
N GLN A 131 -21.18 10.48 -51.12
CA GLN A 131 -22.47 9.93 -50.72
C GLN A 131 -22.49 8.39 -50.86
N PRO A 132 -22.88 7.64 -49.82
CA PRO A 132 -23.01 6.18 -49.90
C PRO A 132 -24.33 5.80 -50.60
N GLU A 133 -24.25 5.02 -51.69
CA GLU A 133 -25.44 4.48 -52.36
C GLU A 133 -26.14 3.45 -51.46
N ASN A 134 -27.40 3.74 -51.08
CA ASN A 134 -28.36 2.85 -50.39
C ASN A 134 -27.74 1.91 -49.32
N LEU A 135 -27.43 2.47 -48.16
CA LEU A 135 -26.93 1.73 -47.00
C LEU A 135 -28.03 0.85 -46.36
N ASN A 136 -27.81 -0.47 -46.31
CA ASN A 136 -28.55 -1.39 -45.45
C ASN A 136 -28.34 -1.04 -43.96
N ASP A 137 -29.27 -1.38 -43.06
CA ASP A 137 -29.21 -1.00 -41.64
C ASP A 137 -27.96 -1.53 -40.92
N ASN A 138 -27.46 -2.70 -41.33
CA ASN A 138 -26.17 -3.24 -40.85
C ASN A 138 -24.97 -2.37 -41.25
N LEU A 139 -25.02 -1.78 -42.45
CA LEU A 139 -23.94 -0.94 -42.97
C LEU A 139 -23.94 0.45 -42.31
N LYS A 140 -25.12 0.95 -41.93
CA LYS A 140 -25.27 2.14 -41.07
C LYS A 140 -24.75 1.90 -39.65
N ALA A 141 -24.96 0.70 -39.10
CA ALA A 141 -24.42 0.33 -37.79
C ALA A 141 -22.89 0.31 -37.81
N ILE A 142 -22.28 -0.30 -38.82
CA ILE A 142 -20.81 -0.30 -39.02
C ILE A 142 -20.28 1.14 -39.19
N GLN A 143 -20.97 1.98 -39.96
CA GLN A 143 -20.58 3.39 -40.11
C GLN A 143 -20.62 4.14 -38.77
N LYS A 144 -21.65 3.91 -37.95
CA LYS A 144 -21.78 4.55 -36.63
C LYS A 144 -20.67 4.09 -35.68
N GLU A 145 -20.33 2.81 -35.68
CA GLU A 145 -19.25 2.24 -34.86
C GLU A 145 -17.88 2.80 -35.29
N VAL A 146 -17.61 2.86 -36.60
CA VAL A 146 -16.38 3.45 -37.13
C VAL A 146 -16.26 4.94 -36.77
N MET A 147 -17.36 5.71 -36.79
CA MET A 147 -17.31 7.12 -36.37
C MET A 147 -16.97 7.26 -34.89
N VAL A 148 -17.51 6.38 -34.02
CA VAL A 148 -17.16 6.37 -32.59
C VAL A 148 -15.67 6.05 -32.41
N ASP A 149 -15.16 5.02 -33.10
CA ASP A 149 -13.74 4.66 -33.04
C ASP A 149 -12.84 5.78 -33.58
N GLN A 150 -13.25 6.47 -34.64
CA GLN A 150 -12.53 7.65 -35.13
C GLN A 150 -12.52 8.79 -34.11
N THR A 151 -13.63 9.07 -33.42
CA THR A 151 -13.66 10.10 -32.37
C THR A 151 -12.71 9.77 -31.22
N LEU A 152 -12.64 8.50 -30.82
CA LEU A 152 -11.71 8.03 -29.80
C LEU A 152 -10.26 8.17 -30.25
N LEU A 153 -9.93 7.77 -31.49
CA LEU A 153 -8.58 7.95 -32.04
C LEU A 153 -8.19 9.43 -32.10
N ARG A 154 -9.12 10.32 -32.47
CA ARG A 154 -8.88 11.78 -32.43
C ARG A 154 -8.57 12.26 -31.03
N GLU A 155 -9.34 11.85 -30.03
CA GLU A 155 -9.09 12.24 -28.63
C GLU A 155 -7.71 11.76 -28.15
N LYS A 156 -7.34 10.51 -28.47
CA LYS A 156 -6.01 9.97 -28.12
C LYS A 156 -4.87 10.69 -28.81
N VAL A 157 -5.01 11.03 -30.09
CA VAL A 157 -4.01 11.84 -30.82
C VAL A 157 -3.92 13.25 -30.22
N ARG A 158 -5.04 13.88 -29.85
CA ARG A 158 -5.04 15.20 -29.19
C ARG A 158 -4.28 15.18 -27.87
N HIS A 159 -4.44 14.13 -27.07
CA HIS A 159 -3.72 13.98 -25.80
C HIS A 159 -2.21 13.76 -25.97
N LEU A 160 -1.77 13.20 -27.10
CA LEU A 160 -0.35 12.89 -27.35
C LEU A 160 0.38 14.01 -28.09
N GLY A 161 -0.24 14.59 -29.12
CA GLY A 161 0.39 15.55 -30.04
C GLY A 161 -0.25 16.94 -30.05
N GLY A 162 -1.27 17.19 -29.22
CA GLY A 162 -2.05 18.43 -29.23
C GLY A 162 -2.77 18.66 -30.54
N GLU A 163 -3.12 19.90 -30.84
CA GLU A 163 -3.78 20.27 -32.11
C GLU A 163 -2.89 20.02 -33.33
N ALA A 164 -1.57 20.17 -33.20
CA ALA A 164 -0.62 19.84 -34.27
C ALA A 164 -0.64 18.34 -34.66
N GLY A 165 -0.93 17.45 -33.71
CA GLY A 165 -1.11 16.02 -33.98
C GLY A 165 -2.43 15.74 -34.72
N ILE A 166 -3.49 16.49 -34.41
CA ILE A 166 -4.77 16.39 -35.12
C ILE A 166 -4.63 16.86 -36.57
N GLU A 167 -3.93 17.97 -36.82
CA GLU A 167 -3.66 18.45 -38.18
C GLU A 167 -2.92 17.38 -39.01
N ARG A 168 -1.87 16.76 -38.46
CA ARG A 168 -1.15 15.66 -39.13
C ARG A 168 -2.05 14.47 -39.45
N MET A 169 -2.94 14.11 -38.51
CA MET A 169 -3.91 13.04 -38.73
C MET A 169 -4.91 13.40 -39.83
N GLU A 170 -5.41 14.63 -39.87
CA GLU A 170 -6.37 15.07 -40.89
C GLU A 170 -5.76 15.13 -42.30
N VAL A 171 -4.49 15.56 -42.40
CA VAL A 171 -3.71 15.50 -43.65
C VAL A 171 -3.57 14.04 -44.10
N ALA A 172 -3.16 13.14 -43.20
CA ALA A 172 -2.98 11.72 -43.52
C ALA A 172 -4.30 11.02 -43.94
N LEU A 173 -5.41 11.33 -43.28
CA LEU A 173 -6.74 10.83 -43.66
C LEU A 173 -7.16 11.36 -45.04
N SER A 174 -6.92 12.65 -45.29
CA SER A 174 -7.22 13.26 -46.60
C SER A 174 -6.40 12.62 -47.72
N GLU A 175 -5.10 12.38 -47.50
CA GLU A 175 -4.24 11.65 -48.44
C GLU A 175 -4.68 10.19 -48.65
N ALA A 176 -5.17 9.52 -47.60
CA ALA A 176 -5.67 8.16 -47.72
C ALA A 176 -6.94 8.12 -48.60
N ARG A 177 -7.84 9.09 -48.42
CA ARG A 177 -9.06 9.25 -49.24
C ARG A 177 -8.73 9.52 -50.71
N THR A 178 -7.82 10.44 -51.01
CA THR A 178 -7.44 10.75 -52.40
C THR A 178 -6.82 9.55 -53.10
N LYS A 179 -5.85 8.87 -52.45
CA LYS A 179 -5.21 7.64 -52.98
C LYS A 179 -6.21 6.51 -53.22
N PHE A 180 -7.24 6.38 -52.38
CA PHE A 180 -8.31 5.39 -52.60
C PHE A 180 -9.11 5.65 -53.88
N PHE A 181 -9.47 6.91 -54.14
CA PHE A 181 -10.22 7.27 -55.36
C PHE A 181 -9.35 7.19 -56.63
N GLU A 182 -8.08 7.58 -56.56
CA GLU A 182 -7.12 7.40 -57.66
C GLU A 182 -6.95 5.92 -58.04
N ALA A 183 -6.84 5.03 -57.05
CA ALA A 183 -6.74 3.59 -57.25
C ALA A 183 -8.02 2.94 -57.81
N LYS A 184 -9.20 3.55 -57.55
CA LYS A 184 -10.48 3.11 -58.12
C LYS A 184 -10.63 3.51 -59.60
N GLY A 185 -10.01 4.62 -60.02
CA GLY A 185 -9.98 5.09 -61.41
C GLY A 185 -9.03 4.29 -62.32
N ASN A 186 -7.89 3.84 -61.79
CA ASN A 186 -6.92 3.01 -62.52
C ASN A 186 -7.16 1.52 -62.21
N ARG A 187 -7.87 0.80 -63.09
CA ARG A 187 -8.30 -0.62 -62.94
C ARG A 187 -7.15 -1.61 -62.62
N SER A 188 -6.71 -1.67 -61.37
CA SER A 188 -5.68 -2.57 -60.82
C SER A 188 -6.26 -3.40 -59.64
N PRO A 189 -5.82 -4.65 -59.39
CA PRO A 189 -6.41 -5.51 -58.35
C PRO A 189 -6.18 -4.97 -56.93
N LEU A 190 -7.28 -4.68 -56.24
CA LEU A 190 -7.39 -3.96 -54.96
C LEU A 190 -6.68 -4.63 -53.76
N ALA A 191 -6.35 -5.93 -53.84
CA ALA A 191 -5.81 -6.70 -52.72
C ALA A 191 -4.30 -6.50 -52.48
N THR A 192 -3.52 -6.14 -53.51
CA THR A 192 -2.06 -5.99 -53.41
C THR A 192 -1.66 -4.59 -52.89
N THR A 193 -2.56 -3.60 -52.99
CA THR A 193 -2.28 -2.19 -52.71
C THR A 193 -2.30 -1.83 -51.22
N ILE A 194 -3.07 -2.55 -50.37
CA ILE A 194 -3.17 -2.28 -48.93
C ILE A 194 -1.83 -2.49 -48.20
N LYS A 195 -0.99 -3.41 -48.70
CA LYS A 195 0.37 -3.64 -48.17
C LYS A 195 1.35 -2.52 -48.56
N ASN A 196 1.23 -1.98 -49.77
CA ASN A 196 2.15 -0.97 -50.28
C ASN A 196 1.80 0.46 -49.79
N VAL A 197 0.51 0.78 -49.62
CA VAL A 197 0.07 2.10 -49.13
C VAL A 197 0.48 2.33 -47.68
N ALA A 198 0.52 1.27 -46.85
CA ALA A 198 0.99 1.36 -45.46
C ALA A 198 2.50 1.66 -45.33
N ALA A 199 3.30 1.42 -46.37
CA ALA A 199 4.74 1.70 -46.36
C ALA A 199 5.07 3.14 -46.81
N THR A 200 4.21 3.77 -47.62
CA THR A 200 4.49 5.08 -48.24
C THR A 200 4.07 6.31 -47.43
N CYS A 201 3.34 6.17 -46.33
CA CYS A 201 2.95 7.31 -45.47
C CYS A 201 4.10 7.87 -44.60
N SER A 202 5.35 7.62 -44.96
CA SER A 202 6.55 7.91 -44.15
C SER A 202 7.57 8.83 -44.84
N SER A 203 7.26 9.50 -45.95
CA SER A 203 8.26 10.34 -46.62
C SER A 203 7.69 11.69 -47.02
N GLY A 204 8.13 12.71 -46.27
CA GLY A 204 8.26 14.07 -46.77
C GLY A 204 9.69 14.53 -46.53
N GLU A 205 10.56 14.38 -47.53
CA GLU A 205 11.72 15.25 -47.77
C GLU A 205 12.31 15.01 -49.18
N SER A 206 12.73 16.10 -49.82
CA SER A 206 13.13 16.27 -51.24
C SER A 206 14.55 15.73 -51.57
N PRO A 207 14.97 15.66 -52.86
CA PRO A 207 15.99 14.72 -53.32
C PRO A 207 17.37 15.34 -53.60
N ILE A 208 18.48 14.76 -53.10
CA ILE A 208 19.83 14.84 -53.72
C ILE A 208 20.67 13.56 -53.46
N SER A 209 21.03 12.90 -54.57
CA SER A 209 22.15 11.98 -54.93
C SER A 209 22.61 10.80 -54.04
N ASP A 210 22.45 9.61 -54.61
CA ASP A 210 23.39 8.47 -54.75
C ASP A 210 24.47 8.18 -53.69
N MET A 211 24.38 7.01 -53.04
CA MET A 211 25.32 5.89 -53.24
C MET A 211 24.78 4.60 -52.61
N LYS A 212 24.91 3.51 -53.37
CA LYS A 212 24.47 2.13 -53.08
C LYS A 212 25.09 1.55 -51.80
N GLU A 213 24.29 0.83 -51.03
CA GLU A 213 24.74 -0.46 -50.46
C GLU A 213 23.56 -1.44 -50.23
N ASN A 214 23.71 -2.64 -50.78
CA ASN A 214 22.78 -3.77 -50.65
C ASN A 214 22.97 -4.46 -49.28
N SER A 215 21.89 -4.80 -48.57
CA SER A 215 21.60 -6.20 -48.19
C SER A 215 20.32 -6.39 -47.35
N ASN A 216 19.47 -7.27 -47.88
CA ASN A 216 18.62 -8.28 -47.24
C ASN A 216 17.58 -7.91 -46.18
N ILE A 217 16.34 -7.95 -46.67
CA ILE A 217 15.03 -8.01 -46.02
C ILE A 217 14.94 -9.18 -45.03
N ASN A 218 14.51 -8.90 -43.80
CA ASN A 218 13.82 -9.86 -42.94
C ASN A 218 12.50 -9.22 -42.49
N ASP A 219 11.40 -9.70 -43.07
CA ASP A 219 10.02 -9.26 -42.81
C ASP A 219 9.64 -9.45 -41.33
N LYS A 220 9.55 -8.35 -40.56
CA LYS A 220 8.91 -8.36 -39.24
C LYS A 220 7.39 -8.20 -39.42
N ARG A 221 6.70 -9.32 -39.22
CA ARG A 221 5.24 -9.48 -39.04
C ARG A 221 4.69 -8.39 -38.10
N PRO A 222 3.57 -7.70 -38.43
CA PRO A 222 2.99 -6.72 -37.53
C PRO A 222 2.44 -7.42 -36.28
N SER A 223 2.72 -6.82 -35.14
CA SER A 223 2.44 -7.29 -33.79
C SER A 223 0.94 -7.48 -33.52
N GLN A 224 0.62 -8.64 -32.96
CA GLN A 224 -0.69 -9.14 -32.54
C GLN A 224 -1.30 -8.35 -31.35
N ALA A 225 -0.74 -7.19 -31.01
CA ALA A 225 -1.07 -6.42 -29.80
C ALA A 225 -2.30 -5.51 -29.96
N VAL A 226 -2.60 -5.04 -31.18
CA VAL A 226 -3.69 -4.07 -31.41
C VAL A 226 -5.08 -4.72 -31.38
N GLN A 227 -5.19 -6.00 -31.77
CA GLN A 227 -6.46 -6.76 -31.69
C GLN A 227 -6.87 -7.11 -30.25
N SER A 228 -5.93 -7.07 -29.29
CA SER A 228 -6.21 -7.40 -27.89
C SER A 228 -6.87 -6.26 -27.11
N MET A 229 -6.82 -5.02 -27.60
CA MET A 229 -7.28 -3.84 -26.84
C MET A 229 -8.74 -3.45 -27.11
N PHE A 230 -9.40 -4.05 -28.10
CA PHE A 230 -10.78 -3.69 -28.49
C PHE A 230 -11.85 -4.73 -28.11
N ARG A 231 -11.52 -5.75 -27.30
CA ARG A 231 -12.54 -6.70 -26.81
C ARG A 231 -13.18 -6.17 -25.52
N VAL A 232 -14.29 -5.46 -25.67
CA VAL A 232 -15.19 -5.06 -24.57
C VAL A 232 -16.00 -6.28 -24.09
N PRO A 233 -16.17 -6.52 -22.77
CA PRO A 233 -17.00 -7.60 -22.26
C PRO A 233 -18.49 -7.25 -22.39
N SER A 234 -19.23 -8.01 -23.19
CA SER A 234 -20.70 -7.96 -23.23
C SER A 234 -21.30 -8.70 -22.03
N SER A 235 -22.35 -8.14 -21.44
CA SER A 235 -23.17 -8.70 -20.36
C SER A 235 -23.92 -9.98 -20.78
N PRO A 236 -24.41 -10.81 -19.82
CA PRO A 236 -24.90 -12.15 -20.12
C PRO A 236 -26.34 -12.11 -20.62
N SER A 237 -26.61 -12.77 -21.75
CA SER A 237 -27.95 -13.19 -22.13
C SER A 237 -27.91 -14.67 -22.48
N GLU A 238 -28.79 -15.43 -21.83
CA GLU A 238 -28.98 -16.86 -21.98
C GLU A 238 -29.48 -17.21 -23.39
N SER A 239 -28.92 -18.25 -24.00
CA SER A 239 -29.72 -19.30 -24.66
C SER A 239 -28.83 -20.46 -25.12
N ASN A 240 -29.34 -21.66 -24.86
CA ASN A 240 -28.79 -22.95 -25.20
C ASN A 240 -28.70 -23.16 -26.72
N THR A 241 -27.71 -23.93 -27.21
CA THR A 241 -27.88 -25.15 -28.05
C THR A 241 -26.52 -25.80 -28.34
N ALA A 242 -26.51 -27.13 -28.29
CA ALA A 242 -25.36 -28.02 -28.36
C ALA A 242 -24.74 -28.20 -29.76
N GLY A 243 -23.45 -28.58 -29.77
CA GLY A 243 -22.86 -29.52 -30.72
C GLY A 243 -22.05 -28.94 -31.90
N ILE A 244 -20.73 -29.08 -31.85
CA ILE A 244 -19.95 -30.09 -32.60
C ILE A 244 -18.45 -29.76 -32.53
N THR A 245 -17.71 -30.78 -32.11
CA THR A 245 -16.27 -30.99 -32.05
C THR A 245 -15.54 -30.70 -33.37
N MET A 246 -14.35 -30.10 -33.30
CA MET A 246 -13.15 -30.64 -33.95
C MET A 246 -11.87 -30.09 -33.32
N SER A 247 -11.08 -31.03 -32.80
CA SER A 247 -9.76 -30.89 -32.20
C SER A 247 -8.67 -30.62 -33.24
N ASN A 248 -7.71 -29.75 -32.91
CA ASN A 248 -6.30 -30.15 -32.95
C ASN A 248 -5.40 -29.23 -32.09
N PRO A 249 -4.32 -29.80 -31.50
CA PRO A 249 -3.52 -29.16 -30.46
C PRO A 249 -2.34 -28.40 -31.07
N MET A 250 -2.11 -27.16 -30.64
CA MET A 250 -0.78 -26.56 -30.78
C MET A 250 -0.41 -25.86 -29.49
N THR A 251 0.58 -26.46 -28.84
CA THR A 251 1.29 -26.01 -27.65
C THR A 251 1.70 -24.54 -27.79
N VAL A 252 0.99 -23.65 -27.11
CA VAL A 252 1.45 -22.28 -26.88
C VAL A 252 1.69 -22.16 -25.39
N SER A 253 2.96 -22.14 -25.01
CA SER A 253 3.40 -21.77 -23.67
C SER A 253 3.03 -20.30 -23.46
N SER A 254 1.82 -20.05 -22.98
CA SER A 254 1.39 -18.71 -22.58
C SER A 254 2.03 -18.39 -21.23
N THR A 255 3.02 -17.50 -21.24
CA THR A 255 3.38 -16.70 -20.08
C THR A 255 2.12 -15.93 -19.65
N LEU A 256 1.45 -16.43 -18.60
CA LEU A 256 0.31 -15.77 -17.98
C LEU A 256 0.77 -14.39 -17.51
N SER A 257 0.30 -13.33 -18.18
CA SER A 257 0.40 -11.96 -17.64
C SER A 257 -0.35 -11.96 -16.31
N GLU A 258 0.37 -11.97 -15.19
CA GLU A 258 -0.23 -12.00 -13.85
C GLU A 258 -1.12 -10.76 -13.66
N LYS A 259 -2.44 -10.94 -13.67
CA LYS A 259 -3.38 -9.91 -13.24
C LYS A 259 -3.15 -9.66 -11.75
N ARG A 260 -2.82 -8.43 -11.37
CA ARG A 260 -2.67 -8.04 -9.96
C ARG A 260 -4.01 -8.22 -9.21
N PRO A 261 -3.99 -8.57 -7.91
CA PRO A 261 -5.21 -8.60 -7.11
C PRO A 261 -5.86 -7.22 -7.04
N THR A 262 -7.19 -7.18 -7.11
CA THR A 262 -7.95 -5.93 -6.97
C THR A 262 -8.04 -5.49 -5.51
N GLU A 263 -8.26 -4.19 -5.28
CA GLU A 263 -8.43 -3.64 -3.91
C GLU A 263 -9.63 -4.28 -3.18
N ASN A 264 -10.70 -4.59 -3.91
CA ASN A 264 -11.87 -5.27 -3.36
C ASN A 264 -11.53 -6.66 -2.81
N GLU A 265 -10.66 -7.40 -3.48
CA GLU A 265 -10.22 -8.70 -2.98
C GLU A 265 -9.33 -8.59 -1.75
N GLN A 266 -8.47 -7.57 -1.69
CA GLN A 266 -7.70 -7.30 -0.49
C GLN A 266 -8.64 -6.97 0.67
N MET A 267 -9.62 -6.10 0.46
CA MET A 267 -10.62 -5.74 1.46
C MET A 267 -11.42 -6.96 1.95
N VAL A 268 -11.93 -7.79 1.02
CA VAL A 268 -12.68 -9.01 1.37
C VAL A 268 -11.80 -9.99 2.16
N ASN A 269 -10.54 -10.18 1.75
CA ASN A 269 -9.58 -11.00 2.48
C ASN A 269 -9.35 -10.47 3.90
N GLU A 270 -9.13 -9.16 4.08
CA GLU A 270 -8.94 -8.55 5.40
C GLU A 270 -10.15 -8.70 6.33
N ILE A 271 -11.37 -8.54 5.80
CA ILE A 271 -12.62 -8.74 6.55
C ILE A 271 -12.74 -10.19 7.01
N LEU A 272 -12.45 -11.15 6.14
CA LEU A 272 -12.53 -12.58 6.45
C LEU A 272 -11.53 -12.96 7.56
N HIS A 273 -10.34 -12.33 7.57
CA HIS A 273 -9.35 -12.49 8.64
C HIS A 273 -9.67 -11.74 9.94
N GLY A 274 -10.71 -10.90 9.97
CA GLY A 274 -11.17 -10.15 11.14
C GLY A 274 -10.32 -8.92 11.49
N PHE A 275 -9.54 -8.39 10.54
CA PHE A 275 -8.59 -7.29 10.80
C PHE A 275 -9.22 -5.88 10.81
N LEU A 276 -10.49 -5.73 10.40
CA LEU A 276 -11.14 -4.42 10.42
C LEU A 276 -11.51 -3.90 11.81
N ALA A 277 -11.57 -4.77 12.82
CA ALA A 277 -11.97 -4.36 14.18
C ALA A 277 -10.87 -3.58 14.94
N ASP A 278 -9.58 -3.81 14.63
CA ASP A 278 -8.45 -3.21 15.37
C ASP A 278 -7.68 -2.15 14.57
N SER A 279 -7.86 -2.06 13.24
CA SER A 279 -7.04 -1.18 12.40
C SER A 279 -7.39 0.31 12.50
N SER A 280 -8.49 0.68 13.19
CA SER A 280 -8.86 2.08 13.42
C SER A 280 -8.25 2.68 14.69
N SER A 281 -7.50 1.90 15.48
CA SER A 281 -6.79 2.38 16.66
C SER A 281 -5.37 1.85 16.66
N ASN A 282 -4.41 2.74 16.35
CA ASN A 282 -3.00 2.60 16.71
C ASN A 282 -2.12 1.68 15.83
N ILE A 283 -2.04 1.94 14.52
CA ILE A 283 -0.75 1.85 13.82
C ILE A 283 -0.17 3.26 13.75
N GLY A 284 0.36 3.70 14.89
CA GLY A 284 1.24 4.85 14.99
C GLY A 284 2.62 4.47 14.48
N THR A 285 2.76 4.20 13.17
CA THR A 285 4.09 4.27 12.55
C THR A 285 4.60 5.69 12.67
N VAL A 286 5.87 5.89 13.00
CA VAL A 286 6.55 7.21 13.01
C VAL A 286 6.34 7.99 11.69
N GLU A 287 6.09 7.27 10.60
CA GLU A 287 5.70 7.78 9.28
C GLU A 287 4.33 8.49 9.26
N GLY A 288 3.42 8.10 10.15
CA GLY A 288 2.12 8.73 10.37
C GLY A 288 2.25 10.16 10.90
N GLY A 289 3.17 10.42 11.84
CA GLY A 289 3.39 11.76 12.37
C GLY A 289 3.99 12.73 11.35
N PHE A 290 4.91 12.26 10.50
CA PHE A 290 5.43 13.07 9.39
C PHE A 290 4.37 13.30 8.31
N LYS A 291 3.68 12.24 7.88
CA LYS A 291 2.61 12.33 6.87
C LYS A 291 1.46 13.23 7.33
N GLU A 292 1.10 13.14 8.61
CA GLU A 292 0.11 13.99 9.24
C GLU A 292 0.55 15.45 9.24
N LYS A 293 1.81 15.73 9.60
CA LYS A 293 2.35 17.08 9.60
C LYS A 293 2.50 17.67 8.20
N VAL A 294 2.85 16.86 7.19
CA VAL A 294 2.85 17.26 5.78
C VAL A 294 1.44 17.58 5.31
N ARG A 295 0.46 16.72 5.63
CA ARG A 295 -0.95 16.94 5.32
C ARG A 295 -1.48 18.22 5.96
N GLU A 296 -1.20 18.45 7.24
CA GLU A 296 -1.61 19.65 7.97
C GLU A 296 -0.98 20.91 7.34
N THR A 297 0.30 20.87 6.99
CA THR A 297 1.00 21.99 6.34
C THR A 297 0.43 22.28 4.96
N MET A 298 0.11 21.25 4.18
CA MET A 298 -0.47 21.38 2.84
C MET A 298 -1.91 21.89 2.89
N GLU A 299 -2.72 21.43 3.85
CA GLU A 299 -4.07 21.91 4.09
C GLU A 299 -4.08 23.37 4.55
N LYS A 300 -3.14 23.75 5.43
CA LYS A 300 -2.96 25.15 5.82
C LYS A 300 -2.59 26.03 4.63
N ALA A 301 -1.59 25.61 3.83
CA ALA A 301 -1.18 26.36 2.64
C ALA A 301 -2.31 26.52 1.62
N PHE A 302 -3.16 25.49 1.46
CA PHE A 302 -4.35 25.58 0.62
C PHE A 302 -5.33 26.66 1.11
N TRP A 303 -5.67 26.66 2.40
CA TRP A 303 -6.58 27.66 2.95
C TRP A 303 -6.00 29.06 2.94
N ASP A 304 -4.68 29.22 3.14
CA ASP A 304 -4.00 30.50 3.01
C ASP A 304 -4.14 31.06 1.58
N VAL A 305 -3.99 30.22 0.55
CA VAL A 305 -4.23 30.62 -0.86
C VAL A 305 -5.68 31.02 -1.12
N VAL A 306 -6.66 30.32 -0.53
CA VAL A 306 -8.10 30.68 -0.66
C VAL A 306 -8.41 32.01 0.06
N VAL A 307 -7.78 32.27 1.21
CA VAL A 307 -7.88 33.57 1.91
C VAL A 307 -7.29 34.68 1.06
N ASP A 308 -6.12 34.46 0.47
CA ASP A 308 -5.41 35.44 -0.33
C ASP A 308 -6.11 35.72 -1.67
N SER A 309 -6.72 34.71 -2.30
CA SER A 309 -7.48 34.89 -3.56
C SER A 309 -8.75 35.72 -3.38
N LEU A 310 -9.30 35.70 -2.16
CA LEU A 310 -10.48 36.49 -1.78
C LEU A 310 -10.08 37.87 -1.20
N ARG A 311 -8.78 38.15 -1.04
CA ARG A 311 -8.24 39.40 -0.49
C ARG A 311 -7.68 40.28 -1.63
N GLY A 312 -8.44 41.29 -2.06
CA GLY A 312 -7.99 42.29 -3.04
C GLY A 312 -9.15 43.06 -3.69
N ASP A 313 -8.83 44.06 -4.52
CA ASP A 313 -9.83 44.88 -5.24
C ASP A 313 -10.56 44.10 -6.37
N MET A 314 -10.01 42.96 -6.79
CA MET A 314 -10.58 42.01 -7.77
C MET A 314 -10.52 40.58 -7.20
N PRO A 315 -11.48 40.17 -6.35
CA PRO A 315 -11.50 38.84 -5.76
C PRO A 315 -11.76 37.74 -6.80
N ASP A 316 -10.99 36.66 -6.73
CA ASP A 316 -11.22 35.46 -7.55
C ASP A 316 -12.10 34.46 -6.78
N TYR A 317 -13.38 34.43 -7.14
CA TYR A 317 -14.38 33.55 -6.52
C TYR A 317 -14.37 32.11 -7.07
N SER A 318 -13.51 31.79 -8.06
CA SER A 318 -13.45 30.45 -8.65
C SER A 318 -13.18 29.35 -7.62
N TYR A 319 -12.26 29.60 -6.68
CA TYR A 319 -11.95 28.70 -5.57
C TYR A 319 -13.15 28.48 -4.65
N LEU A 320 -13.90 29.54 -4.34
CA LEU A 320 -15.07 29.47 -3.47
C LEU A 320 -16.19 28.64 -4.10
N VAL A 321 -16.46 28.87 -5.39
CA VAL A 321 -17.48 28.13 -6.14
C VAL A 321 -17.09 26.65 -6.28
N GLN A 322 -15.80 26.36 -6.48
CA GLN A 322 -15.30 25.00 -6.53
C GLN A 322 -15.42 24.28 -5.17
N LEU A 323 -15.21 24.97 -4.05
CA LEU A 323 -15.41 24.42 -2.71
C LEU A 323 -16.88 24.12 -2.42
N VAL A 324 -17.79 25.04 -2.75
CA VAL A 324 -19.24 24.80 -2.59
C VAL A 324 -19.70 23.66 -3.51
N LYS A 325 -19.16 23.58 -4.72
CA LYS A 325 -19.38 22.45 -5.62
C LYS A 325 -18.90 21.13 -5.02
N GLU A 326 -17.73 21.09 -4.39
CA GLU A 326 -17.22 19.90 -3.70
C GLU A 326 -18.16 19.47 -2.56
N VAL A 327 -18.64 20.42 -1.74
CA VAL A 327 -19.63 20.14 -0.68
C VAL A 327 -20.90 19.55 -1.27
N ARG A 328 -21.44 20.15 -2.34
CA ARG A 328 -22.65 19.66 -3.04
C ARG A 328 -22.45 18.26 -3.61
N ASP A 329 -21.38 18.06 -4.36
CA ASP A 329 -21.13 16.80 -5.08
C ASP A 329 -20.87 15.66 -4.08
N THR A 330 -20.16 15.94 -2.97
CA THR A 330 -19.93 14.95 -1.91
C THR A 330 -21.22 14.59 -1.16
N LEU A 331 -22.07 15.56 -0.84
CA LEU A 331 -23.40 15.29 -0.28
C LEU A 331 -24.24 14.45 -1.27
N TYR A 332 -24.20 14.79 -2.56
CA TYR A 332 -24.93 14.08 -3.62
C TYR A 332 -24.52 12.59 -3.74
N GLU A 333 -23.24 12.27 -3.54
CA GLU A 333 -22.75 10.88 -3.54
C GLU A 333 -23.22 10.06 -2.32
N MET A 334 -23.38 10.70 -1.17
CA MET A 334 -23.67 10.02 0.09
C MET A 334 -25.17 9.74 0.29
N VAL A 335 -26.02 10.49 -0.41
CA VAL A 335 -27.45 10.60 -0.13
C VAL A 335 -28.30 9.64 -0.99
N PRO A 336 -29.41 9.07 -0.45
CA PRO A 336 -30.34 8.24 -1.23
C PRO A 336 -30.93 8.96 -2.43
N LYS A 337 -31.38 8.20 -3.45
CA LYS A 337 -31.88 8.75 -4.73
C LYS A 337 -32.96 9.84 -4.58
N GLY A 338 -33.78 9.78 -3.53
CA GLY A 338 -34.91 10.70 -3.31
C GLY A 338 -34.54 12.12 -2.87
N TRP A 339 -33.35 12.38 -2.32
CA TRP A 339 -32.96 13.74 -1.88
C TRP A 339 -31.91 14.38 -2.81
N LYS A 340 -31.57 13.71 -3.90
CA LYS A 340 -30.57 14.18 -4.87
C LYS A 340 -31.01 15.46 -5.59
N GLU A 341 -32.29 15.54 -5.96
CA GLU A 341 -32.88 16.72 -6.58
C GLU A 341 -33.01 17.88 -5.58
N GLU A 342 -33.30 17.58 -4.31
CA GLU A 342 -33.36 18.58 -3.23
C GLU A 342 -32.00 19.28 -3.03
N ILE A 343 -30.90 18.53 -3.10
CA ILE A 343 -29.53 19.09 -2.95
C ILE A 343 -29.15 19.99 -4.12
N ILE A 344 -29.49 19.58 -5.36
CA ILE A 344 -29.18 20.38 -6.56
C ILE A 344 -29.96 21.71 -6.52
N ASN A 345 -31.21 21.69 -6.07
CA ASN A 345 -32.06 22.88 -6.03
C ASN A 345 -31.67 23.86 -4.91
N ASN A 346 -31.16 23.37 -3.78
CA ASN A 346 -30.76 24.22 -2.65
C ASN A 346 -29.31 24.70 -2.72
N ILE A 347 -28.43 24.04 -3.50
CA ILE A 347 -27.04 24.45 -3.72
C ILE A 347 -26.84 24.70 -5.22
N ASP A 348 -27.39 25.81 -5.68
CA ASP A 348 -27.29 26.26 -7.07
C ASP A 348 -26.01 27.07 -7.30
N LEU A 349 -25.13 26.56 -8.17
CA LEU A 349 -23.85 27.18 -8.48
C LEU A 349 -23.99 28.38 -9.43
N GLU A 350 -25.03 28.42 -10.27
CA GLU A 350 -25.29 29.53 -11.18
C GLU A 350 -25.76 30.75 -10.39
N ILE A 351 -26.68 30.55 -9.44
CA ILE A 351 -27.13 31.60 -8.52
C ILE A 351 -25.97 32.07 -7.64
N LEU A 352 -25.15 31.14 -7.12
CA LEU A 352 -23.97 31.51 -6.34
C LEU A 352 -22.98 32.37 -7.13
N LEU A 353 -22.65 31.99 -8.37
CA LEU A 353 -21.78 32.78 -9.24
C LEU A 353 -22.37 34.17 -9.50
N GLN A 354 -23.66 34.24 -9.81
CA GLN A 354 -24.35 35.50 -10.10
C GLN A 354 -24.35 36.45 -8.89
N VAL A 355 -24.54 35.93 -7.68
CA VAL A 355 -24.52 36.70 -6.42
C VAL A 355 -23.11 37.20 -6.07
N LEU A 356 -22.08 36.41 -6.40
CA LEU A 356 -20.68 36.79 -6.15
C LEU A 356 -20.17 37.81 -7.19
N GLU A 357 -20.59 37.69 -8.46
CA GLU A 357 -20.24 38.61 -9.54
C GLU A 357 -20.98 39.96 -9.46
N SER A 358 -22.18 40.01 -8.86
CA SER A 358 -22.94 41.25 -8.69
C SER A 358 -22.36 42.20 -7.64
N GLY A 359 -21.30 41.82 -6.93
CA GLY A 359 -20.64 42.64 -5.90
C GLY A 359 -21.48 42.89 -4.63
N THR A 360 -22.70 42.35 -4.60
CA THR A 360 -23.54 42.27 -3.42
C THR A 360 -23.02 41.13 -2.56
N GLN A 361 -22.21 41.44 -1.54
CA GLN A 361 -21.76 40.46 -0.54
C GLN A 361 -22.97 39.97 0.28
N ASP A 362 -23.84 39.16 -0.33
CA ASP A 362 -25.03 38.68 0.33
C ASP A 362 -24.67 37.49 1.22
N MET A 363 -24.22 37.82 2.44
CA MET A 363 -24.00 36.89 3.55
C MET A 363 -25.19 35.94 3.74
N GLN A 364 -26.40 36.34 3.35
CA GLN A 364 -27.60 35.56 3.59
C GLN A 364 -27.66 34.33 2.68
N TYR A 365 -27.32 34.45 1.40
CA TYR A 365 -27.42 33.30 0.48
C TYR A 365 -26.35 32.24 0.76
N LEU A 366 -25.10 32.64 0.98
CA LEU A 366 -24.05 31.69 1.32
C LEU A 366 -24.24 31.10 2.72
N GLY A 367 -24.75 31.91 3.67
CA GLY A 367 -25.21 31.43 4.97
C GLY A 367 -26.32 30.39 4.85
N GLN A 368 -27.29 30.58 3.94
CA GLN A 368 -28.34 29.60 3.65
C GLN A 368 -27.77 28.30 3.07
N ILE A 369 -26.81 28.36 2.14
CA ILE A 369 -26.14 27.17 1.59
C ILE A 369 -25.42 26.39 2.69
N LEU A 370 -24.67 27.08 3.56
CA LEU A 370 -23.96 26.45 4.68
C LEU A 370 -24.96 25.83 5.67
N GLN A 371 -26.01 26.57 6.05
CA GLN A 371 -27.03 26.09 6.98
C GLN A 371 -27.80 24.89 6.42
N TYR A 372 -28.11 24.89 5.12
CA TYR A 372 -28.71 23.75 4.43
C TYR A 372 -27.76 22.54 4.44
N SER A 373 -26.50 22.75 4.06
CA SER A 373 -25.47 21.70 4.03
C SER A 373 -25.30 21.05 5.41
N LEU A 374 -25.27 21.86 6.46
CA LEU A 374 -25.21 21.41 7.86
C LEU A 374 -26.47 20.69 8.29
N GLY A 375 -27.65 21.18 7.91
CA GLY A 375 -28.92 20.49 8.14
C GLY A 375 -28.95 19.11 7.49
N MET A 376 -28.39 18.97 6.29
CA MET A 376 -28.26 17.69 5.60
C MET A 376 -27.22 16.78 6.26
N LEU A 377 -26.07 17.31 6.69
CA LEU A 377 -25.07 16.56 7.45
C LEU A 377 -25.67 15.97 8.74
N ARG A 378 -26.50 16.74 9.46
CA ARG A 378 -27.20 16.27 10.65
C ARG A 378 -28.15 15.12 10.36
N LYS A 379 -28.96 15.22 9.30
CA LYS A 379 -29.90 14.15 8.88
C LYS A 379 -29.18 12.84 8.51
N LEU A 380 -27.95 12.92 8.02
CA LEU A 380 -27.16 11.77 7.59
C LEU A 380 -26.27 11.19 8.69
N SER A 381 -26.08 11.93 9.80
CA SER A 381 -25.23 11.54 10.92
C SER A 381 -25.93 10.56 11.87
N SER A 382 -25.15 9.82 12.65
CA SER A 382 -25.70 9.03 13.76
C SER A 382 -26.23 9.95 14.89
N PRO A 383 -27.24 9.50 15.66
CA PRO A 383 -27.81 10.31 16.74
C PRO A 383 -26.78 10.79 17.77
N ALA A 384 -25.75 9.98 18.05
CA ALA A 384 -24.67 10.33 18.98
C ALA A 384 -23.80 11.49 18.49
N LYS A 385 -23.57 11.59 17.18
CA LYS A 385 -22.80 12.68 16.57
C LYS A 385 -23.63 13.90 16.23
N GLU A 386 -24.93 13.75 16.01
CA GLU A 386 -25.80 14.90 15.75
C GLU A 386 -25.71 15.92 16.89
N ASP A 387 -25.72 15.46 18.14
CA ASP A 387 -25.63 16.31 19.33
C ASP A 387 -24.26 17.00 19.47
N GLU A 388 -23.19 16.35 19.03
CA GLU A 388 -21.84 16.92 19.00
C GLU A 388 -21.71 17.97 17.88
N MET A 389 -22.13 17.62 16.67
CA MET A 389 -22.14 18.49 15.50
C MET A 389 -23.00 19.74 15.72
N LYS A 390 -24.14 19.60 16.42
CA LYS A 390 -25.00 20.73 16.81
C LYS A 390 -24.27 21.69 17.75
N ARG A 391 -23.58 21.18 18.77
CA ARG A 391 -22.79 22.00 19.71
C ARG A 391 -21.66 22.74 19.00
N SER A 392 -20.93 22.08 18.10
CA SER A 392 -19.87 22.73 17.32
C SER A 392 -20.42 23.76 16.33
N HIS A 393 -21.59 23.51 15.73
CA HIS A 393 -22.26 24.45 14.86
C HIS A 393 -22.74 25.70 15.63
N ASP A 394 -23.39 25.52 16.78
CA ASP A 394 -23.84 26.64 17.61
C ASP A 394 -22.64 27.47 18.12
N LYS A 395 -21.51 26.81 18.41
CA LYS A 395 -20.24 27.47 18.72
C LYS A 395 -19.69 28.25 17.53
N LEU A 396 -19.68 27.68 16.33
CA LEU A 396 -19.24 28.37 15.10
C LEU A 396 -20.10 29.60 14.82
N LEU A 397 -21.43 29.49 14.93
CA LEU A 397 -22.34 30.63 14.80
C LEU A 397 -22.06 31.73 15.84
N GLY A 398 -21.75 31.33 17.08
CA GLY A 398 -21.29 32.26 18.12
C GLY A 398 -20.01 33.00 17.73
N GLU A 399 -18.97 32.26 17.30
CA GLU A 399 -17.68 32.83 16.86
C GLU A 399 -17.82 33.75 15.64
N LEU A 400 -18.73 33.43 14.71
CA LEU A 400 -19.02 34.26 13.54
C LEU A 400 -19.77 35.55 13.91
N THR A 401 -20.65 35.49 14.92
CA THR A 401 -21.41 36.66 15.40
C THR A 401 -20.50 37.63 16.16
N GLU A 402 -19.63 37.11 17.04
CA GLU A 402 -18.64 37.91 17.80
C GLU A 402 -17.61 38.63 16.90
N HIS A 403 -17.19 38.00 15.79
CA HIS A 403 -16.29 38.63 14.82
C HIS A 403 -16.94 39.72 13.96
N SER A 404 -18.27 39.75 13.88
CA SER A 404 -19.00 40.80 13.13
C SER A 404 -19.08 42.12 13.90
N GLU A 405 -19.03 42.07 15.24
CA GLU A 405 -19.22 43.23 16.12
C GLU A 405 -17.92 44.04 16.37
N CYS A 406 -16.74 43.52 16.01
CA CYS A 406 -15.46 44.06 16.48
C CYS A 406 -14.59 44.82 15.44
N ASN A 407 -14.87 44.84 14.12
CA ASN A 407 -13.99 45.55 13.17
C ASN A 407 -14.73 46.26 12.01
N ASN A 408 -14.55 47.59 11.93
CA ASN A 408 -14.89 48.41 10.76
C ASN A 408 -13.95 48.08 9.58
N SER A 409 -14.22 46.97 8.87
CA SER A 409 -13.67 46.61 7.55
C SER A 409 -14.51 45.45 6.99
N GLY A 410 -15.72 45.74 6.50
CA GLY A 410 -16.75 44.74 6.15
C GLY A 410 -16.30 43.60 5.21
N SER A 411 -15.40 43.87 4.26
CA SER A 411 -14.98 42.85 3.27
C SER A 411 -14.06 41.78 3.85
N ASN A 412 -13.16 42.10 4.79
CA ASN A 412 -12.26 41.12 5.41
C ASN A 412 -12.98 40.23 6.43
N SER A 413 -14.00 40.75 7.12
CA SER A 413 -14.80 39.96 8.06
C SER A 413 -15.65 38.89 7.33
N PHE A 414 -16.22 39.25 6.18
CA PHE A 414 -16.95 38.33 5.30
C PHE A 414 -16.08 37.15 4.83
N VAL A 415 -14.88 37.42 4.30
CA VAL A 415 -13.97 36.39 3.79
C VAL A 415 -13.58 35.40 4.89
N ILE A 416 -13.28 35.91 6.10
CA ILE A 416 -12.92 35.06 7.25
C ILE A 416 -14.11 34.19 7.68
N ALA A 417 -15.32 34.75 7.74
CA ALA A 417 -16.53 34.05 8.13
C ALA A 417 -16.88 32.89 7.18
N VAL A 418 -16.81 33.16 5.88
CA VAL A 418 -17.10 32.20 4.82
C VAL A 418 -16.09 31.06 4.80
N ILE A 419 -14.81 31.36 4.91
CA ILE A 419 -13.75 30.34 4.90
C ILE A 419 -13.84 29.46 6.15
N LYS A 420 -14.10 30.05 7.34
CA LYS A 420 -14.35 29.28 8.56
C LYS A 420 -15.56 28.36 8.42
N GLY A 421 -16.66 28.88 7.88
CA GLY A 421 -17.88 28.11 7.62
C GLY A 421 -17.66 26.93 6.67
N LEU A 422 -17.05 27.18 5.51
CA LEU A 422 -16.77 26.14 4.52
C LEU A 422 -15.80 25.09 5.05
N ARG A 423 -14.70 25.52 5.68
CA ARG A 423 -13.74 24.61 6.29
C ARG A 423 -14.42 23.67 7.29
N PHE A 424 -15.25 24.21 8.18
CA PHE A 424 -16.02 23.41 9.13
C PHE A 424 -16.93 22.41 8.41
N THR A 425 -17.72 22.84 7.41
CA THR A 425 -18.60 21.92 6.67
C THR A 425 -17.84 20.81 5.95
N MET A 426 -16.66 21.09 5.40
CA MET A 426 -15.83 20.08 4.73
C MET A 426 -15.20 19.10 5.71
N GLU A 427 -14.74 19.57 6.87
CA GLU A 427 -14.21 18.71 7.95
C GLU A 427 -15.30 17.75 8.44
N GLU A 428 -16.51 18.25 8.70
CA GLU A 428 -17.67 17.42 9.10
C GLU A 428 -18.11 16.45 7.99
N LEU A 429 -18.06 16.88 6.73
CA LEU A 429 -18.40 16.04 5.58
C LEU A 429 -17.37 14.91 5.39
N LYS A 430 -16.07 15.19 5.55
CA LYS A 430 -15.02 14.17 5.58
C LYS A 430 -15.26 13.16 6.71
N ALA A 431 -15.55 13.65 7.93
CA ALA A 431 -15.84 12.80 9.07
C ALA A 431 -17.08 11.91 8.81
N LEU A 432 -18.15 12.48 8.27
CA LEU A 432 -19.36 11.73 7.91
C LEU A 432 -19.09 10.70 6.82
N LYS A 433 -18.28 11.01 5.79
CA LYS A 433 -17.91 10.05 4.73
C LYS A 433 -17.19 8.83 5.32
N THR A 434 -16.30 9.03 6.28
CA THR A 434 -15.63 7.92 6.98
C THR A 434 -16.60 7.09 7.83
N GLU A 435 -17.62 7.71 8.42
CA GLU A 435 -18.62 7.03 9.22
C GLU A 435 -19.61 6.24 8.37
N VAL A 436 -20.12 6.83 7.29
CA VAL A 436 -21.02 6.15 6.35
C VAL A 436 -20.31 4.97 5.69
N SER A 437 -19.03 5.14 5.30
CA SER A 437 -18.26 4.02 4.76
C SER A 437 -18.03 2.93 5.82
N ARG A 438 -17.68 3.29 7.06
CA ARG A 438 -17.59 2.32 8.18
C ARG A 438 -18.90 1.57 8.40
N ALA A 439 -20.03 2.27 8.45
CA ALA A 439 -21.35 1.67 8.65
C ALA A 439 -21.74 0.73 7.50
N ARG A 440 -21.46 1.12 6.25
CA ARG A 440 -21.67 0.26 5.07
C ARG A 440 -20.81 -0.99 5.13
N ILE A 441 -19.55 -0.87 5.56
CA ILE A 441 -18.65 -2.02 5.73
C ILE A 441 -19.16 -2.94 6.84
N GLN A 442 -19.59 -2.40 7.98
CA GLN A 442 -20.18 -3.18 9.08
C GLN A 442 -21.46 -3.90 8.66
N LEU A 443 -22.28 -3.31 7.77
CA LEU A 443 -23.46 -3.98 7.22
C LEU A 443 -23.09 -5.14 6.28
N LEU A 444 -22.01 -4.99 5.51
CA LEU A 444 -21.50 -6.03 4.60
C LEU A 444 -20.68 -7.11 5.32
N GLU A 445 -20.11 -6.80 6.48
CA GLU A 445 -19.19 -7.66 7.21
C GLU A 445 -19.77 -9.06 7.52
N PRO A 446 -21.03 -9.23 8.00
CA PRO A 446 -21.63 -10.55 8.20
C PRO A 446 -21.75 -11.37 6.90
N ILE A 447 -22.07 -10.71 5.78
CA ILE A 447 -22.20 -11.36 4.48
C ILE A 447 -20.82 -11.81 3.97
N ILE A 448 -19.82 -10.95 4.15
CA ILE A 448 -18.43 -11.23 3.73
C ILE A 448 -17.80 -12.31 4.62
N LYS A 449 -18.04 -12.30 5.94
CA LYS A 449 -17.61 -13.35 6.86
C LYS A 449 -18.36 -14.68 6.67
N GLY A 450 -19.53 -14.64 6.03
CA GLY A 450 -20.27 -15.82 5.59
C GLY A 450 -19.69 -16.46 4.33
N SER A 451 -20.48 -17.24 3.60
CA SER A 451 -20.02 -17.91 2.38
C SER A 451 -19.72 -16.93 1.23
N GLY A 452 -20.38 -15.76 1.21
CA GLY A 452 -20.26 -14.79 0.13
C GLY A 452 -18.85 -14.25 -0.08
N GLY A 453 -18.09 -14.00 0.99
CA GLY A 453 -16.69 -13.57 0.87
C GLY A 453 -15.78 -14.67 0.34
N VAL A 454 -16.00 -15.92 0.78
CA VAL A 454 -15.24 -17.09 0.30
C VAL A 454 -15.52 -17.35 -1.18
N GLU A 455 -16.78 -17.34 -1.59
CA GLU A 455 -17.19 -17.51 -2.99
C GLU A 455 -16.63 -16.41 -3.90
N TYR A 456 -16.62 -15.16 -3.42
CA TYR A 456 -16.02 -14.03 -4.13
C TYR A 456 -14.52 -14.24 -4.36
N LEU A 457 -13.77 -14.63 -3.31
CA LEU A 457 -12.34 -14.88 -3.42
C LEU A 457 -12.04 -16.12 -4.28
N GLN A 458 -12.86 -17.17 -4.20
CA GLN A 458 -12.77 -18.34 -5.08
C GLN A 458 -12.93 -17.95 -6.55
N LYS A 459 -13.95 -17.13 -6.86
CA LYS A 459 -14.18 -16.64 -8.23
C LYS A 459 -13.02 -15.77 -8.72
N ALA A 460 -12.57 -14.81 -7.92
CA ALA A 460 -11.45 -13.96 -8.27
C ALA A 460 -10.13 -14.75 -8.45
N PHE A 461 -9.93 -15.80 -7.65
CA PHE A 461 -8.79 -16.70 -7.79
C PHE A 461 -8.90 -17.56 -9.06
N ALA A 462 -10.09 -18.08 -9.39
CA ALA A 462 -10.36 -18.80 -10.63
C ALA A 462 -10.14 -17.92 -11.87
N ASP A 463 -10.52 -16.65 -11.82
CA ASP A 463 -10.32 -15.69 -12.91
C ASP A 463 -8.83 -15.40 -13.18
N ARG A 464 -7.97 -15.60 -12.17
CA ARG A 464 -6.51 -15.42 -12.29
C ARG A 464 -5.76 -16.69 -12.68
N TYR A 465 -6.03 -17.80 -12.00
CA TYR A 465 -5.24 -19.02 -12.09
C TYR A 465 -5.98 -20.16 -12.80
N GLY A 466 -7.23 -19.95 -13.20
CA GLY A 466 -8.06 -20.93 -13.88
C GLY A 466 -8.74 -21.92 -12.92
N PHE A 467 -9.42 -22.89 -13.52
CA PHE A 467 -10.19 -23.90 -12.79
C PHE A 467 -9.29 -24.85 -11.96
N PRO A 468 -9.81 -25.42 -10.86
CA PRO A 468 -9.06 -26.33 -9.98
C PRO A 468 -8.35 -27.50 -10.69
N SER A 469 -8.92 -28.01 -11.79
CA SER A 469 -8.33 -29.10 -12.57
C SER A 469 -6.96 -28.77 -13.19
N ASN A 470 -6.66 -27.48 -13.38
CA ASN A 470 -5.38 -27.01 -13.95
C ASN A 470 -4.36 -26.60 -12.86
N ALA A 471 -4.64 -26.87 -11.59
CA ALA A 471 -3.84 -26.39 -10.46
C ALA A 471 -2.34 -26.75 -10.56
N SER A 472 -2.00 -27.97 -11.01
CA SER A 472 -0.61 -28.41 -11.13
C SER A 472 0.22 -27.59 -12.12
N VAL A 473 -0.41 -27.05 -13.16
CA VAL A 473 0.25 -26.24 -14.19
C VAL A 473 0.21 -24.75 -13.82
N ALA A 474 -0.90 -24.29 -13.25
CA ALA A 474 -1.14 -22.89 -12.93
C ALA A 474 -0.50 -22.43 -11.60
N LEU A 475 -0.40 -23.31 -10.60
CA LEU A 475 0.06 -23.01 -9.25
C LEU A 475 1.39 -23.70 -8.96
N ARG A 476 2.43 -23.36 -9.73
CA ARG A 476 3.73 -24.06 -9.65
C ARG A 476 4.38 -23.88 -8.28
N SER A 477 4.32 -22.69 -7.71
CA SER A 477 4.97 -22.39 -6.43
C SER A 477 4.24 -23.08 -5.28
N THR A 478 2.91 -23.06 -5.28
CA THR A 478 2.07 -23.83 -4.34
C THR A 478 2.33 -25.34 -4.46
N ALA A 479 2.41 -25.89 -5.67
CA ALA A 479 2.69 -27.31 -5.88
C ALA A 479 4.08 -27.71 -5.36
N GLN A 480 5.10 -26.90 -5.67
CA GLN A 480 6.46 -27.11 -5.16
C GLN A 480 6.51 -27.04 -3.64
N TRP A 481 5.85 -26.05 -3.05
CA TRP A 481 5.75 -25.90 -1.59
C TRP A 481 5.10 -27.12 -0.93
N ILE A 482 3.95 -27.59 -1.44
CA ILE A 482 3.30 -28.80 -0.92
C ILE A 482 4.21 -30.04 -1.03
N SER A 483 4.89 -30.20 -2.17
CA SER A 483 5.78 -31.35 -2.40
C SER A 483 6.97 -31.38 -1.44
N THR A 484 7.58 -30.22 -1.16
CA THR A 484 8.74 -30.10 -0.27
C THR A 484 8.36 -30.28 1.21
N SER A 485 7.15 -29.86 1.60
CA SER A 485 6.67 -30.02 2.97
C SER A 485 6.17 -31.43 3.30
N LYS A 486 5.86 -32.28 2.30
CA LYS A 486 5.20 -33.58 2.48
C LYS A 486 5.92 -34.51 3.47
N ASP A 487 7.22 -34.69 3.30
CA ASP A 487 8.02 -35.59 4.16
C ASP A 487 8.22 -35.03 5.56
N THR A 488 8.28 -33.70 5.68
CA THR A 488 8.46 -33.03 6.98
C THR A 488 7.17 -33.03 7.79
N VAL A 489 6.02 -32.91 7.12
CA VAL A 489 4.69 -32.88 7.74
C VAL A 489 4.37 -34.16 8.50
N GLU A 490 4.69 -35.33 7.94
CA GLU A 490 4.43 -36.60 8.61
C GLU A 490 5.28 -36.74 9.90
N VAL A 491 6.57 -36.35 9.85
CA VAL A 491 7.46 -36.38 11.01
C VAL A 491 7.00 -35.39 12.10
N GLU A 492 6.74 -34.15 11.72
CA GLU A 492 6.36 -33.07 12.63
C GLU A 492 4.98 -33.31 13.26
N TRP A 493 4.04 -33.89 12.52
CA TRP A 493 2.74 -34.31 13.05
C TRP A 493 2.89 -35.45 14.07
N ASN A 494 3.68 -36.48 13.76
CA ASN A 494 3.91 -37.60 14.68
C ASN A 494 4.61 -37.14 15.97
N GLU A 495 5.56 -36.20 15.87
CA GLU A 495 6.20 -35.60 17.05
C GLU A 495 5.22 -34.75 17.88
N HIS A 496 4.31 -34.02 17.23
CA HIS A 496 3.25 -33.28 17.90
C HIS A 496 2.31 -34.23 18.65
N VAL A 497 1.80 -35.28 17.98
CA VAL A 497 0.94 -36.30 18.59
C VAL A 497 1.65 -36.97 19.77
N SER A 498 2.92 -37.35 19.61
CA SER A 498 3.72 -37.96 20.68
C SER A 498 3.90 -37.01 21.87
N SER A 499 4.14 -35.72 21.62
CA SER A 499 4.25 -34.69 22.67
C SER A 499 2.92 -34.46 23.37
N PHE A 500 1.82 -34.53 22.62
CA PHE A 500 0.47 -34.39 23.13
C PHE A 500 0.08 -35.57 24.02
N SER A 501 0.39 -36.81 23.61
CA SER A 501 0.17 -38.02 24.41
C SER A 501 1.06 -38.10 25.65
N ALA A 502 2.21 -37.42 25.66
CA ALA A 502 3.12 -37.37 26.80
C ALA A 502 2.74 -36.33 27.86
N LEU A 503 1.72 -35.51 27.63
CA LEU A 503 1.20 -34.60 28.65
C LEU A 503 0.54 -35.42 29.76
N PRO A 504 0.95 -35.28 31.03
CA PRO A 504 0.23 -35.89 32.13
C PRO A 504 -1.16 -35.26 32.23
N GLU A 505 -2.19 -36.08 32.46
CA GLU A 505 -3.56 -35.62 32.72
C GLU A 505 -3.67 -34.77 34.01
N THR A 506 -2.60 -34.73 34.82
CA THR A 506 -2.49 -34.00 36.09
C THR A 506 -1.20 -33.17 36.19
N ASP A 507 -1.30 -31.97 36.78
CA ASP A 507 -0.26 -30.94 36.93
C ASP A 507 0.95 -31.39 37.79
N HIS A 508 1.81 -32.24 37.24
CA HIS A 508 3.14 -32.48 37.79
C HIS A 508 4.20 -32.05 36.78
N ALA A 509 4.79 -30.89 37.04
CA ALA A 509 5.85 -30.29 36.24
C ALA A 509 7.09 -31.20 36.17
N GLN A 510 7.49 -31.61 34.97
CA GLN A 510 8.83 -32.18 34.76
C GLN A 510 9.91 -31.10 34.94
N PRO A 511 11.00 -31.38 35.68
CA PRO A 511 12.06 -30.43 35.95
C PRO A 511 13.00 -30.23 34.75
N PHE A 512 13.62 -29.04 34.73
CA PHE A 512 14.60 -28.57 33.75
C PHE A 512 15.68 -29.59 33.36
N VAL A 513 16.11 -29.55 32.09
CA VAL A 513 17.34 -30.24 31.64
C VAL A 513 18.54 -29.68 32.40
N ALA A 514 19.33 -30.59 32.97
CA ALA A 514 20.40 -30.38 33.92
C ALA A 514 21.50 -29.41 33.46
N THR A 515 21.67 -28.34 34.23
CA THR A 515 23.02 -27.83 34.56
C THR A 515 23.63 -28.80 35.58
N LEU A 516 24.93 -29.10 35.43
CA LEU A 516 25.69 -30.09 36.21
C LEU A 516 25.41 -29.98 37.73
N ARG A 517 25.11 -31.12 38.36
CA ARG A 517 24.52 -31.27 39.70
C ARG A 517 25.58 -31.26 40.81
N SER A 518 25.22 -30.72 41.99
CA SER A 518 25.57 -31.29 43.29
C SER A 518 24.54 -30.90 44.38
N GLY A 519 23.98 -31.91 45.06
CA GLY A 519 23.66 -31.91 46.51
C GLY A 519 22.43 -31.16 47.07
N HIS A 520 21.56 -31.95 47.74
CA HIS A 520 20.56 -31.60 48.77
C HIS A 520 19.22 -30.94 48.36
N GLY A 521 18.14 -31.35 49.05
CA GLY A 521 16.76 -30.99 48.72
C GLY A 521 15.81 -30.75 49.91
N VAL A 522 14.50 -30.66 49.55
CA VAL A 522 13.25 -30.60 50.36
C VAL A 522 12.82 -29.17 50.81
N PRO A 523 11.50 -28.81 50.97
CA PRO A 523 10.22 -29.28 50.41
C PRO A 523 9.33 -28.20 49.71
N ASP A 524 8.27 -28.68 49.04
CA ASP A 524 7.10 -27.98 48.48
C ASP A 524 6.34 -27.03 49.43
N GLN A 525 5.85 -25.89 48.91
CA GLN A 525 4.50 -25.39 49.27
C GLN A 525 3.89 -24.33 48.33
N ARG A 526 2.60 -24.56 48.01
CA ARG A 526 1.50 -23.65 47.65
C ARG A 526 1.22 -23.37 46.15
N GLN A 527 0.40 -24.27 45.61
CA GLN A 527 -0.50 -24.08 44.47
C GLN A 527 -1.47 -22.91 44.69
N SER A 528 -1.68 -22.10 43.65
CA SER A 528 -2.82 -21.20 43.53
C SER A 528 -3.67 -21.63 42.34
N THR A 529 -4.84 -22.19 42.64
CA THR A 529 -5.91 -22.52 41.69
C THR A 529 -6.55 -21.25 41.16
N ILE A 530 -6.53 -21.08 39.84
CA ILE A 530 -7.36 -20.09 39.11
C ILE A 530 -8.52 -20.87 38.45
N PRO A 531 -9.78 -20.39 38.55
CA PRO A 531 -10.94 -21.11 38.05
C PRO A 531 -11.01 -21.10 36.52
N VAL A 532 -11.63 -22.15 35.99
CA VAL A 532 -11.94 -22.41 34.58
C VAL A 532 -12.83 -21.27 34.03
N SER A 533 -12.36 -20.55 33.01
CA SER A 533 -13.16 -19.59 32.25
C SER A 533 -13.18 -19.95 30.76
N ASP A 534 -14.37 -19.78 30.18
CA ASP A 534 -14.88 -20.15 28.86
C ASP A 534 -13.86 -20.30 27.71
N ASP A 535 -13.90 -21.49 27.09
CA ASP A 535 -13.07 -21.91 25.96
C ASP A 535 -13.49 -21.16 24.67
N THR A 536 -12.89 -20.00 24.45
CA THR A 536 -13.00 -19.16 23.24
C THR A 536 -11.85 -19.40 22.25
N GLY A 537 -11.20 -20.56 22.34
CA GLY A 537 -10.02 -20.90 21.53
C GLY A 537 -10.33 -21.19 20.05
N LEU A 538 -9.38 -20.84 19.17
CA LEU A 538 -9.40 -21.24 17.77
C LEU A 538 -9.18 -22.76 17.63
N PRO A 539 -9.72 -23.40 16.57
CA PRO A 539 -9.81 -24.85 16.48
C PRO A 539 -8.46 -25.55 16.34
N GLU A 540 -8.38 -26.74 16.96
CA GLU A 540 -7.30 -27.71 16.77
C GLU A 540 -7.23 -28.18 15.31
N CYS A 541 -6.05 -28.67 14.89
CA CYS A 541 -5.88 -29.24 13.56
C CYS A 541 -6.72 -30.51 13.42
N THR A 542 -7.48 -30.60 12.34
CA THR A 542 -8.44 -31.68 12.06
C THR A 542 -7.77 -33.04 11.83
N GLY A 543 -6.45 -33.09 11.72
CA GLY A 543 -5.70 -34.31 11.39
C GLY A 543 -5.83 -34.74 9.93
N GLN A 544 -6.55 -33.97 9.09
CA GLN A 544 -6.60 -34.20 7.66
C GLN A 544 -5.27 -33.82 7.02
N ARG A 545 -4.83 -34.60 6.01
CA ARG A 545 -3.55 -34.39 5.32
C ARG A 545 -3.39 -32.96 4.80
N LEU A 546 -4.47 -32.38 4.23
CA LEU A 546 -4.43 -31.01 3.70
C LEU A 546 -4.25 -29.95 4.80
N ASP A 547 -5.00 -30.06 5.90
CA ASP A 547 -4.91 -29.11 7.02
C ASP A 547 -3.52 -29.17 7.68
N GLN A 548 -2.95 -30.38 7.83
CA GLN A 548 -1.57 -30.57 8.29
C GLN A 548 -0.55 -29.92 7.34
N LEU A 549 -0.66 -30.16 6.03
CA LEU A 549 0.23 -29.58 5.02
C LEU A 549 0.21 -28.04 5.07
N ILE A 550 -0.98 -27.44 5.16
CA ILE A 550 -1.12 -25.98 5.19
C ILE A 550 -0.52 -25.41 6.49
N ARG A 551 -0.91 -25.93 7.65
CA ARG A 551 -0.47 -25.38 8.95
C ARG A 551 1.03 -25.54 9.17
N ILE A 552 1.59 -26.72 8.89
CA ILE A 552 3.02 -26.97 9.02
C ILE A 552 3.81 -26.22 7.94
N GLY A 553 3.31 -26.16 6.72
CA GLY A 553 3.96 -25.40 5.65
C GLY A 553 4.01 -23.89 5.96
N LEU A 554 2.94 -23.33 6.55
CA LEU A 554 2.93 -21.93 7.00
C LEU A 554 3.93 -21.70 8.14
N LEU A 555 4.02 -22.65 9.07
CA LEU A 555 4.99 -22.60 10.16
C LEU A 555 6.43 -22.65 9.63
N GLN A 556 6.71 -23.48 8.63
CA GLN A 556 8.01 -23.54 7.96
C GLN A 556 8.34 -22.19 7.29
N LEU A 557 7.38 -21.59 6.58
CA LEU A 557 7.56 -20.32 5.90
C LEU A 557 7.94 -19.18 6.86
N ILE A 558 7.27 -19.08 8.02
CA ILE A 558 7.61 -18.04 9.02
C ILE A 558 8.86 -18.36 9.83
N SER A 559 9.24 -19.63 9.95
CA SER A 559 10.46 -20.04 10.67
C SER A 559 11.74 -19.81 9.87
N GLY A 560 11.62 -19.48 8.58
CA GLY A 560 12.74 -19.18 7.71
C GLY A 560 13.58 -18.00 8.20
N ILE A 561 14.90 -18.11 8.04
CA ILE A 561 15.88 -17.06 8.37
C ILE A 561 15.77 -15.91 7.36
N GLU A 562 15.54 -16.24 6.09
CA GLU A 562 15.29 -15.24 5.05
C GLU A 562 13.90 -14.65 5.20
N GLY A 563 13.82 -13.34 5.00
CA GLY A 563 12.55 -12.66 5.06
C GLY A 563 11.61 -13.10 3.94
N VAL A 564 10.34 -13.36 4.27
CA VAL A 564 9.32 -13.71 3.29
C VAL A 564 9.16 -12.57 2.28
N GLN A 565 9.62 -12.79 1.04
CA GLN A 565 9.54 -11.83 -0.05
C GLN A 565 8.24 -12.01 -0.82
N MET A 566 7.70 -10.94 -1.41
CA MET A 566 6.44 -11.04 -2.18
C MET A 566 6.54 -12.04 -3.35
N GLN A 567 7.74 -12.23 -3.90
CA GLN A 567 8.00 -13.14 -5.03
C GLN A 567 8.18 -14.60 -4.58
N SER A 568 8.49 -14.86 -3.30
CA SER A 568 8.69 -16.22 -2.78
C SER A 568 7.46 -16.81 -2.10
N VAL A 569 6.42 -16.00 -1.86
CA VAL A 569 5.13 -16.48 -1.35
C VAL A 569 4.39 -17.24 -2.44
N THR A 570 3.79 -18.37 -2.07
CA THR A 570 2.99 -19.19 -2.97
C THR A 570 1.77 -18.44 -3.48
N GLU A 571 1.26 -18.84 -4.63
CA GLU A 571 0.15 -18.15 -5.32
C GLU A 571 -1.10 -18.04 -4.43
N THR A 572 -1.33 -19.03 -3.56
CA THR A 572 -2.45 -19.11 -2.62
C THR A 572 -2.30 -18.22 -1.38
N PHE A 573 -1.12 -17.66 -1.12
CA PHE A 573 -0.88 -16.75 0.01
C PHE A 573 -0.44 -15.34 -0.43
N LYS A 574 -0.46 -15.01 -1.72
CA LYS A 574 -0.09 -13.66 -2.23
C LYS A 574 -0.85 -12.52 -1.53
N LEU A 575 -2.16 -12.68 -1.30
CA LEU A 575 -2.98 -11.69 -0.56
C LEU A 575 -2.58 -11.57 0.93
N ASN A 576 -1.94 -12.60 1.47
CA ASN A 576 -1.58 -12.73 2.88
C ASN A 576 -0.10 -12.41 3.15
N TRP A 577 0.67 -11.94 2.15
CA TRP A 577 2.11 -11.71 2.28
C TRP A 577 2.47 -10.78 3.45
N LEU A 578 1.83 -9.60 3.56
CA LEU A 578 2.08 -8.66 4.66
C LEU A 578 1.80 -9.27 6.04
N ARG A 579 0.71 -10.05 6.14
CA ARG A 579 0.32 -10.75 7.36
C ARG A 579 1.37 -11.79 7.75
N LEU A 580 1.82 -12.61 6.81
CA LEU A 580 2.86 -13.60 7.05
C LEU A 580 4.20 -12.96 7.42
N ARG A 581 4.53 -11.82 6.80
CA ARG A 581 5.72 -11.04 7.13
C ARG A 581 5.65 -10.48 8.55
N SER A 582 4.48 -10.00 8.97
CA SER A 582 4.24 -9.56 10.35
C SER A 582 4.42 -10.70 11.35
N VAL A 583 3.83 -11.88 11.09
CA VAL A 583 4.00 -13.04 11.98
C VAL A 583 5.46 -13.54 12.01
N GLN A 584 6.16 -13.52 10.87
CA GLN A 584 7.59 -13.83 10.84
C GLN A 584 8.40 -12.84 11.69
N SER A 585 8.09 -11.54 11.64
CA SER A 585 8.72 -10.54 12.51
C SER A 585 8.49 -10.89 13.98
N GLN A 586 7.25 -11.22 14.36
CA GLN A 586 6.92 -11.65 15.72
C GLN A 586 7.67 -12.92 16.14
N PHE A 587 7.80 -13.90 15.24
CA PHE A 587 8.58 -15.12 15.47
C PHE A 587 10.05 -14.80 15.79
N GLN A 588 10.67 -13.92 15.00
CA GLN A 588 12.06 -13.50 15.21
C GLN A 588 12.22 -12.66 16.49
N GLN A 589 11.27 -11.76 16.79
CA GLN A 589 11.25 -10.99 18.02
C GLN A 589 11.17 -11.90 19.26
N VAL A 590 10.37 -12.97 19.21
CA VAL A 590 10.30 -13.97 20.29
C VAL A 590 11.66 -14.65 20.49
N ILE A 591 12.38 -15.00 19.41
CA ILE A 591 13.74 -15.55 19.49
C ILE A 591 14.70 -14.56 20.14
N VAL A 592 14.67 -13.30 19.72
CA VAL A 592 15.55 -12.24 20.26
C VAL A 592 15.28 -12.02 21.73
N ILE A 593 14.01 -11.83 22.14
CA ILE A 593 13.64 -11.63 23.55
C ILE A 593 14.05 -12.85 24.39
N ALA A 594 13.76 -14.07 23.93
CA ALA A 594 14.13 -15.27 24.65
C ALA A 594 15.66 -15.42 24.81
N THR A 595 16.42 -15.07 23.76
CA THR A 595 17.89 -15.08 23.79
C THR A 595 18.42 -14.02 24.74
N SER A 596 17.88 -12.79 24.70
CA SER A 596 18.23 -11.71 25.62
C SER A 596 17.96 -12.09 27.08
N MET A 597 16.80 -12.69 27.37
CA MET A 597 16.46 -13.18 28.72
C MET A 597 17.42 -14.29 29.18
N LEU A 598 17.77 -15.23 28.30
CA LEU A 598 18.68 -16.33 28.62
C LEU A 598 20.09 -15.81 28.90
N VAL A 599 20.61 -14.94 28.04
CA VAL A 599 21.95 -14.34 28.19
C VAL A 599 22.01 -13.48 29.44
N GLN A 600 20.98 -12.65 29.71
CA GLN A 600 20.96 -11.83 30.92
C GLN A 600 20.96 -12.70 32.18
N ARG A 601 20.15 -13.77 32.22
CA ARG A 601 20.15 -14.69 33.36
C ARG A 601 21.51 -15.34 33.58
N GLN A 602 22.18 -15.74 32.50
CA GLN A 602 23.51 -16.36 32.58
C GLN A 602 24.56 -15.37 33.10
N VAL A 603 24.54 -14.12 32.64
CA VAL A 603 25.47 -13.08 33.09
C VAL A 603 25.23 -12.72 34.55
N LEU A 604 23.98 -12.49 34.96
CA LEU A 604 23.62 -12.19 36.36
C LEU A 604 24.02 -13.32 37.32
N ALA A 605 23.78 -14.59 36.94
CA ALA A 605 24.16 -15.74 37.76
C ALA A 605 25.69 -15.95 37.86
N THR A 606 26.46 -15.47 36.88
CA THR A 606 27.93 -15.52 36.91
C THR A 606 28.51 -14.38 37.75
N ASP A 607 27.83 -13.23 37.75
CA ASP A 607 28.27 -12.00 38.41
C ASP A 607 27.99 -11.97 39.92
N ASP A 608 26.86 -12.55 40.35
CA ASP A 608 26.46 -12.65 41.75
C ASP A 608 25.97 -14.08 42.07
N PRO A 609 26.83 -14.94 42.64
CA PRO A 609 26.46 -16.32 42.98
C PRO A 609 25.44 -16.41 44.13
N ASN A 610 25.12 -15.30 44.83
CA ASN A 610 24.15 -15.26 45.92
C ASN A 610 22.78 -14.69 45.50
N ILE A 611 22.58 -14.36 44.22
CA ILE A 611 21.32 -13.77 43.74
C ILE A 611 20.14 -14.72 44.02
N THR A 612 19.08 -14.19 44.62
CA THR A 612 17.90 -15.02 44.91
C THR A 612 17.13 -15.32 43.62
N PRO A 613 16.46 -16.50 43.51
CA PRO A 613 15.63 -16.82 42.35
C PRO A 613 14.56 -15.76 42.05
N THR A 614 14.03 -15.11 43.08
CA THR A 614 13.06 -14.01 43.00
C THR A 614 13.63 -12.73 42.40
N GLU A 615 14.89 -12.40 42.71
CA GLU A 615 15.58 -11.24 42.11
C GLU A 615 15.92 -11.50 40.65
N LEU A 616 16.31 -12.74 40.31
CA LEU A 616 16.56 -13.12 38.92
C LEU A 616 15.28 -13.06 38.07
N GLU A 617 14.15 -13.51 38.61
CA GLU A 617 12.85 -13.43 37.95
C GLU A 617 12.37 -11.99 37.79
N SER A 618 12.55 -11.13 38.80
CA SER A 618 12.14 -9.71 38.72
C SER A 618 12.97 -8.94 37.68
N ALA A 619 14.29 -9.15 37.64
CA ALA A 619 15.17 -8.57 36.63
C ALA A 619 14.80 -9.04 35.20
N THR A 620 14.55 -10.34 35.03
CA THR A 620 14.11 -10.90 33.75
C THR A 620 12.74 -10.34 33.32
N SER A 621 11.85 -10.07 34.29
CA SER A 621 10.53 -9.48 34.05
C SER A 621 10.62 -8.04 33.55
N GLN A 622 11.49 -7.24 34.17
CA GLN A 622 11.75 -5.87 33.74
C GLN A 622 12.33 -5.85 32.32
N LEU A 623 13.29 -6.74 32.03
CA LEU A 623 13.85 -6.87 30.68
C LEU A 623 12.76 -7.23 29.65
N PHE A 624 11.90 -8.21 29.97
CA PHE A 624 10.83 -8.62 29.07
C PHE A 624 9.89 -7.45 28.72
N ASN A 625 9.40 -6.72 29.74
CA ASN A 625 8.47 -5.61 29.52
C ASN A 625 9.11 -4.51 28.66
N THR A 626 10.35 -4.11 28.98
CA THR A 626 11.08 -3.06 28.26
C THR A 626 11.44 -3.46 26.83
N LEU A 627 11.86 -4.71 26.59
CA LEU A 627 12.15 -5.20 25.24
C LEU A 627 10.89 -5.39 24.41
N ALA A 628 9.79 -5.87 25.00
CA ALA A 628 8.51 -6.01 24.31
C ALA A 628 8.00 -4.66 23.83
N GLU A 629 7.98 -3.65 24.72
CA GLU A 629 7.59 -2.28 24.37
C GLU A 629 8.49 -1.67 23.28
N LEU A 630 9.81 -1.89 23.37
CA LEU A 630 10.75 -1.36 22.40
C LEU A 630 10.57 -2.00 21.02
N LEU A 631 10.41 -3.33 20.96
CA LEU A 631 10.26 -4.06 19.70
C LEU A 631 8.86 -3.92 19.08
N ASP A 632 7.85 -3.59 19.87
CA ASP A 632 6.49 -3.32 19.38
C ASP A 632 6.37 -1.92 18.76
N ASN A 633 7.09 -0.93 19.31
CA ASN A 633 7.01 0.46 18.85
C ASN A 633 7.97 0.80 17.69
N PHE A 634 9.05 0.03 17.52
CA PHE A 634 10.08 0.32 16.53
C PHE A 634 10.37 -0.90 15.64
N PRO A 635 10.18 -0.82 14.31
CA PRO A 635 10.45 -1.93 13.39
C PRO A 635 11.96 -2.17 13.17
N ASP A 636 12.78 -1.12 13.23
CA ASP A 636 14.22 -1.15 12.90
C ASP A 636 15.09 -0.93 14.14
N VAL A 637 14.98 -1.85 15.09
CA VAL A 637 15.75 -1.78 16.34
C VAL A 637 17.14 -2.35 16.14
N SER A 638 18.16 -1.52 16.34
CA SER A 638 19.55 -1.99 16.32
C SER A 638 19.87 -2.91 17.49
N THR A 639 20.74 -3.89 17.26
CA THR A 639 21.28 -4.74 18.33
C THR A 639 21.95 -3.93 19.43
N ALA A 640 22.53 -2.76 19.11
CA ALA A 640 23.09 -1.81 20.06
C ALA A 640 22.03 -1.29 21.05
N LYS A 641 20.83 -0.97 20.58
CA LYS A 641 19.73 -0.50 21.43
C LYS A 641 19.20 -1.59 22.35
N ILE A 642 19.11 -2.83 21.85
CA ILE A 642 18.73 -4.00 22.66
C ILE A 642 19.77 -4.25 23.77
N MET A 643 21.06 -4.17 23.43
CA MET A 643 22.15 -4.31 24.41
C MET A 643 22.11 -3.21 25.47
N GLU A 644 21.79 -1.97 25.11
CA GLU A 644 21.62 -0.88 26.07
C GLU A 644 20.51 -1.18 27.09
N VAL A 645 19.36 -1.70 26.63
CA VAL A 645 18.26 -2.10 27.52
C VAL A 645 18.69 -3.24 28.45
N MET A 646 19.36 -4.27 27.91
CA MET A 646 19.88 -5.38 28.72
C MET A 646 20.86 -4.92 29.80
N LEU A 647 21.70 -3.91 29.51
CA LEU A 647 22.64 -3.34 30.48
C LEU A 647 21.91 -2.56 31.57
N ARG A 648 20.93 -1.71 31.21
CA ARG A 648 20.14 -0.92 32.17
C ARG A 648 19.35 -1.79 33.14
N SER A 649 18.72 -2.86 32.64
CA SER A 649 17.96 -3.83 33.45
C SER A 649 18.84 -4.69 34.37
N SER A 650 20.15 -4.74 34.12
CA SER A 650 21.10 -5.47 34.97
C SER A 650 21.68 -4.58 36.09
N SER A 651 21.70 -3.27 35.90
CA SER A 651 22.18 -2.29 36.89
C SER A 651 21.12 -1.88 37.93
N SER A 652 19.84 -2.08 37.64
CA SER A 652 18.74 -1.79 38.57
C SER A 652 18.62 -2.82 39.71
N SER A 653 19.20 -4.01 39.56
CA SER A 653 19.14 -5.09 40.57
C SER A 653 20.16 -4.90 41.71
N SER A 654 21.16 -4.03 41.56
CA SER A 654 22.24 -3.84 42.55
C SER A 654 21.97 -2.74 43.58
N SER A 655 20.74 -2.22 43.70
CA SER A 655 20.43 -1.10 44.61
C SER A 655 20.23 -1.51 46.08
N GLY A 656 20.52 -2.75 46.47
CA GLY A 656 20.27 -3.29 47.82
C GLY A 656 21.48 -3.40 48.76
N SER A 657 22.72 -3.25 48.30
CA SER A 657 23.90 -3.39 49.17
C SER A 657 24.74 -2.11 49.23
N THR A 658 24.88 -1.62 50.45
CA THR A 658 25.58 -0.43 50.91
C THR A 658 27.03 -0.31 50.41
N THR A 659 27.42 0.94 50.09
CA THR A 659 28.79 1.48 50.04
C THR A 659 29.79 0.79 49.10
N GLY A 660 29.80 1.23 47.83
CA GLY A 660 30.92 1.10 46.91
C GLY A 660 30.47 1.50 45.51
N SER A 661 31.03 2.57 44.94
CA SER A 661 30.75 2.89 43.53
C SER A 661 31.12 1.69 42.66
N PRO A 662 30.31 1.28 41.68
CA PRO A 662 30.75 0.29 40.72
C PRO A 662 31.99 0.87 40.04
N SER A 663 33.14 0.21 40.12
CA SER A 663 34.28 0.64 39.31
C SER A 663 33.86 0.58 37.85
N ASP A 664 34.10 1.65 37.09
CA ASP A 664 33.76 1.73 35.65
C ASP A 664 34.34 0.54 34.85
N GLU A 665 35.41 -0.09 35.36
CA GLU A 665 36.01 -1.29 34.78
C GLU A 665 35.12 -2.54 34.89
N ARG A 666 34.36 -2.72 35.98
CA ARG A 666 33.49 -3.90 36.18
C ARG A 666 32.21 -3.80 35.35
N THR A 667 31.68 -2.60 35.16
CA THR A 667 30.52 -2.36 34.29
C THR A 667 30.90 -2.46 32.81
N GLU A 668 32.08 -1.99 32.41
CA GLU A 668 32.56 -2.09 31.03
C GLU A 668 32.95 -3.52 30.64
N SER A 669 33.60 -4.28 31.55
CA SER A 669 33.86 -5.72 31.31
C SER A 669 32.58 -6.54 31.20
N ARG A 670 31.56 -6.26 32.02
CA ARG A 670 30.22 -6.86 31.89
C ARG A 670 29.58 -6.56 30.55
N LYS A 671 29.60 -5.31 30.11
CA LYS A 671 29.07 -4.88 28.82
C LYS A 671 29.75 -5.59 27.65
N GLN A 672 31.07 -5.79 27.72
CA GLN A 672 31.82 -6.52 26.68
C GLN A 672 31.47 -8.02 26.65
N ILE A 673 31.34 -8.67 27.82
CA ILE A 673 30.92 -10.09 27.91
C ILE A 673 29.49 -10.23 27.39
N LEU A 674 28.58 -9.37 27.84
CA LEU A 674 27.18 -9.37 27.42
C LEU A 674 27.05 -9.19 25.90
N ALA A 675 27.75 -8.21 25.33
CA ALA A 675 27.74 -7.95 23.89
C ALA A 675 28.30 -9.14 23.09
N ARG A 676 29.42 -9.71 23.54
CA ARG A 676 30.03 -10.86 22.86
C ARG A 676 29.14 -12.10 22.90
N VAL A 677 28.58 -12.43 24.07
CA VAL A 677 27.72 -13.62 24.24
C VAL A 677 26.39 -13.43 23.51
N PHE A 678 25.80 -12.24 23.57
CA PHE A 678 24.53 -11.93 22.90
C PHE A 678 24.66 -11.97 21.37
N LEU A 679 25.65 -11.27 20.80
CA LEU A 679 25.84 -11.27 19.34
C LEU A 679 26.19 -12.65 18.81
N LYS A 680 27.00 -13.43 19.55
CA LYS A 680 27.31 -14.81 19.19
C LYS A 680 26.08 -15.72 19.26
N SER A 681 25.26 -15.58 20.30
CA SER A 681 24.03 -16.39 20.48
C SER A 681 22.93 -16.08 19.46
N LEU A 682 23.04 -14.98 18.70
CA LEU A 682 22.14 -14.65 17.59
C LEU A 682 22.64 -15.16 16.22
N GLN A 683 23.85 -15.69 16.13
CA GLN A 683 24.37 -16.27 14.89
C GLN A 683 23.71 -17.62 14.61
N THR A 684 23.34 -17.86 13.34
CA THR A 684 22.59 -19.05 12.90
C THR A 684 23.31 -20.37 13.18
N ASP A 685 24.64 -20.35 13.22
CA ASP A 685 25.46 -21.53 13.47
C ASP A 685 25.60 -21.89 14.95
N ASP A 686 25.29 -20.94 15.84
CA ASP A 686 25.48 -21.10 17.28
C ASP A 686 24.48 -22.12 17.87
N PRO A 687 24.93 -23.02 18.76
CA PRO A 687 24.06 -24.01 19.38
C PRO A 687 22.96 -23.39 20.25
N VAL A 688 23.19 -22.21 20.84
CA VAL A 688 22.18 -21.47 21.61
C VAL A 688 21.06 -21.02 20.68
N PHE A 689 21.40 -20.41 19.54
CA PHE A 689 20.43 -19.99 18.53
C PHE A 689 19.58 -21.19 18.07
N LYS A 690 20.23 -22.31 17.70
CA LYS A 690 19.52 -23.53 17.25
C LYS A 690 18.57 -24.07 18.31
N LYS A 691 18.99 -24.09 19.59
CA LYS A 691 18.16 -24.56 20.70
C LYS A 691 16.99 -23.63 21.01
N VAL A 692 17.22 -22.31 21.04
CA VAL A 692 16.17 -21.30 21.24
C VAL A 692 15.18 -21.33 20.07
N SER A 693 15.67 -21.27 18.83
CA SER A 693 14.84 -21.32 17.62
C SER A 693 13.98 -22.59 17.56
N ARG A 694 14.55 -23.77 17.84
CA ARG A 694 13.76 -25.02 17.90
C ARG A 694 12.70 -24.99 19.00
N SER A 695 13.01 -24.39 20.16
CA SER A 695 12.06 -24.32 21.29
C SER A 695 10.91 -23.36 20.99
N VAL A 696 11.20 -22.21 20.36
CA VAL A 696 10.20 -21.26 19.87
C VAL A 696 9.37 -21.89 18.74
N TYR A 697 10.01 -22.56 17.79
CA TYR A 697 9.33 -23.32 16.74
C TYR A 697 8.35 -24.35 17.32
N CYS A 698 8.77 -25.15 18.29
CA CYS A 698 7.90 -26.11 18.96
C CYS A 698 6.72 -25.44 19.70
N ALA A 699 6.93 -24.25 20.26
CA ALA A 699 5.86 -23.48 20.90
C ALA A 699 4.82 -22.99 19.88
N PHE A 700 5.26 -22.46 18.73
CA PHE A 700 4.35 -22.11 17.63
C PHE A 700 3.66 -23.35 17.05
N ARG A 701 4.38 -24.47 16.88
CA ARG A 701 3.81 -25.77 16.44
C ARG A 701 2.71 -26.25 17.39
N ALA A 702 2.93 -26.13 18.69
CA ALA A 702 1.97 -26.52 19.71
C ALA A 702 0.63 -25.78 19.59
N ILE A 703 0.66 -24.47 19.34
CA ILE A 703 -0.57 -23.67 19.17
C ILE A 703 -1.18 -23.89 17.78
N THR A 704 -0.36 -23.84 16.72
CA THR A 704 -0.85 -23.96 15.33
C THR A 704 -1.52 -25.31 15.07
N LEU A 705 -1.04 -26.39 15.67
CA LEU A 705 -1.63 -27.73 15.55
C LEU A 705 -2.62 -28.06 16.68
N GLY A 706 -2.31 -27.68 17.92
CA GLY A 706 -3.11 -28.00 19.11
C GLY A 706 -4.14 -26.94 19.50
N GLY A 707 -4.40 -25.95 18.65
CA GLY A 707 -5.36 -24.87 18.89
C GLY A 707 -4.87 -23.83 19.92
N SER A 708 -5.61 -22.72 20.07
CA SER A 708 -5.30 -21.68 21.08
C SER A 708 -5.91 -21.93 22.45
N GLY A 709 -6.64 -23.05 22.61
CA GLY A 709 -7.20 -23.50 23.87
C GLY A 709 -6.16 -23.96 24.91
N ALA A 710 -6.65 -24.46 26.04
CA ALA A 710 -5.81 -24.80 27.20
C ALA A 710 -4.71 -25.84 26.89
N ARG A 711 -5.00 -26.82 26.02
CA ARG A 711 -4.06 -27.90 25.68
C ARG A 711 -2.88 -27.43 24.83
N GLY A 712 -3.14 -26.71 23.74
CA GLY A 712 -2.11 -26.07 22.94
C GLY A 712 -1.25 -25.13 23.78
N ARG A 713 -1.88 -24.30 24.63
CA ARG A 713 -1.19 -23.39 25.55
C ARG A 713 -0.24 -24.12 26.51
N LYS A 714 -0.68 -25.24 27.09
CA LYS A 714 0.17 -26.08 27.97
C LYS A 714 1.41 -26.62 27.25
N LEU A 715 1.26 -27.10 26.01
CA LEU A 715 2.38 -27.57 25.20
C LEU A 715 3.35 -26.44 24.81
N ALA A 716 2.81 -25.29 24.43
CA ALA A 716 3.63 -24.12 24.10
C ALA A 716 4.42 -23.65 25.32
N ASP A 717 3.79 -23.60 26.49
CA ASP A 717 4.43 -23.24 27.73
C ASP A 717 5.52 -24.25 28.12
N ALA A 718 5.27 -25.55 27.97
CA ALA A 718 6.27 -26.59 28.20
C ALA A 718 7.50 -26.46 27.28
N ALA A 719 7.30 -26.06 26.01
CA ALA A 719 8.39 -25.81 25.06
C ALA A 719 9.21 -24.57 25.45
N LEU A 720 8.55 -23.46 25.79
CA LEU A 720 9.22 -22.21 26.21
C LEU A 720 9.88 -22.32 27.59
N ARG A 721 9.37 -23.18 28.47
CA ARG A 721 9.98 -23.45 29.78
C ARG A 721 11.39 -24.01 29.66
N ARG A 722 11.71 -24.77 28.60
CA ARG A 722 13.06 -25.31 28.34
C ARG A 722 14.13 -24.24 28.16
N ILE A 723 13.72 -23.03 27.78
CA ILE A 723 14.58 -21.84 27.63
C ILE A 723 14.25 -20.76 28.66
N GLY A 724 13.38 -21.07 29.63
CA GLY A 724 12.92 -20.16 30.68
C GLY A 724 12.10 -18.96 30.17
N ALA A 725 11.48 -19.05 29.00
CA ALA A 725 10.82 -17.93 28.35
C ALA A 725 9.27 -18.04 28.37
N THR A 726 8.69 -18.61 29.43
CA THR A 726 7.23 -18.80 29.58
C THR A 726 6.42 -17.52 29.51
N LYS A 727 7.04 -16.36 29.80
CA LYS A 727 6.40 -15.04 29.61
C LYS A 727 6.05 -14.72 28.16
N LEU A 728 6.66 -15.40 27.20
CA LEU A 728 6.35 -15.24 25.77
C LEU A 728 5.13 -16.06 25.32
N THR A 729 4.55 -16.91 26.19
CA THR A 729 3.44 -17.80 25.81
C THR A 729 2.26 -17.02 25.21
N ASP A 730 1.80 -15.94 25.84
CA ASP A 730 0.67 -15.15 25.30
C ASP A 730 1.02 -14.44 23.97
N ARG A 731 2.29 -14.05 23.78
CA ARG A 731 2.76 -13.46 22.51
C ARG A 731 2.79 -14.49 21.39
N VAL A 732 3.25 -15.72 21.71
CA VAL A 732 3.24 -16.86 20.77
C VAL A 732 1.81 -17.25 20.42
N VAL A 733 0.90 -17.31 21.40
CA VAL A 733 -0.52 -17.62 21.17
C VAL A 733 -1.13 -16.61 20.20
N ARG A 734 -1.06 -15.31 20.48
CA ARG A 734 -1.60 -14.26 19.60
C ARG A 734 -1.05 -14.34 18.18
N SER A 735 0.25 -14.58 18.03
CA SER A 735 0.90 -14.68 16.72
C SER A 735 0.49 -15.95 15.96
N ALA A 736 0.37 -17.07 16.66
CA ALA A 736 -0.03 -18.35 16.08
C ALA A 736 -1.53 -18.38 15.72
N GLU A 737 -2.39 -17.66 16.43
CA GLU A 737 -3.81 -17.50 16.07
C GLU A 737 -4.00 -16.90 14.67
N ILE A 738 -3.13 -15.96 14.29
CA ILE A 738 -3.11 -15.39 12.94
C ILE A 738 -2.83 -16.49 11.89
N LEU A 739 -1.92 -17.42 12.19
CA LEU A 739 -1.60 -18.55 11.31
C LEU A 739 -2.75 -19.56 11.23
N ILE A 740 -3.42 -19.84 12.35
CA ILE A 740 -4.60 -20.73 12.37
C ILE A 740 -5.71 -20.15 11.49
N ARG A 741 -5.98 -18.84 11.60
CA ARG A 741 -6.95 -18.16 10.73
C ARG A 741 -6.50 -18.17 9.26
N ALA A 742 -5.21 -17.90 9.00
CA ALA A 742 -4.61 -17.98 7.66
C ALA A 742 -4.80 -19.36 7.02
N ALA A 743 -4.55 -20.44 7.77
CA ALA A 743 -4.73 -21.80 7.31
C ALA A 743 -6.20 -22.13 7.02
N SER A 744 -7.10 -21.83 7.98
CA SER A 744 -8.53 -22.12 7.85
C SER A 744 -9.16 -21.41 6.64
N ILE A 745 -8.87 -20.11 6.48
CA ILE A 745 -9.39 -19.32 5.36
C ILE A 745 -8.78 -19.79 4.03
N SER A 746 -7.48 -20.10 4.01
CA SER A 746 -6.84 -20.65 2.82
C SER A 746 -7.45 -22.00 2.43
N GLN A 747 -7.79 -22.86 3.38
CA GLN A 747 -8.47 -24.12 3.11
C GLN A 747 -9.89 -23.89 2.55
N GLN A 748 -10.63 -22.89 3.04
CA GLN A 748 -11.96 -22.55 2.52
C GLN A 748 -11.91 -21.95 1.11
N VAL A 749 -10.99 -21.02 0.87
CA VAL A 749 -10.88 -20.30 -0.41
C VAL A 749 -10.15 -21.15 -1.46
N HIS A 750 -9.04 -21.79 -1.12
CA HIS A 750 -8.18 -22.50 -2.06
C HIS A 750 -8.28 -24.03 -1.99
N GLY A 751 -9.11 -24.58 -1.09
CA GLY A 751 -9.35 -26.02 -0.93
C GLY A 751 -9.60 -26.79 -2.22
N PRO A 752 -10.47 -26.30 -3.14
CA PRO A 752 -10.70 -26.97 -4.43
C PRO A 752 -9.41 -27.18 -5.24
N TRP A 753 -8.49 -26.20 -5.26
CA TRP A 753 -7.21 -26.31 -5.95
C TRP A 753 -6.24 -27.20 -5.21
N TYR A 754 -6.18 -27.08 -3.87
CA TYR A 754 -5.31 -27.93 -3.07
C TYR A 754 -5.63 -29.42 -3.21
N ASN A 755 -6.91 -29.78 -3.30
CA ASN A 755 -7.34 -31.18 -3.50
C ASN A 755 -6.87 -31.79 -4.83
N HIS A 756 -6.46 -30.97 -5.80
CA HIS A 756 -5.86 -31.45 -7.06
C HIS A 756 -4.32 -31.48 -7.00
N LEU A 757 -3.72 -30.94 -5.94
CA LEU A 757 -2.26 -30.89 -5.74
C LEU A 757 -1.75 -31.91 -4.71
N VAL A 758 -2.61 -32.34 -3.78
CA VAL A 758 -2.35 -33.38 -2.76
C VAL A 758 -2.81 -34.73 -3.29
#